data_AF-A0A356EPA6-F1
#
_entry.id   AF-A0A356EPA6-F1
#
_cell.length_a   1.000
_cell.length_b   1.000
_cell.length_c   1.000
_cell.angle_alpha   90.00
_cell.angle_beta   90.00
_cell.angle_gamma   90.00
#
_symmetry.space_group_name_H-M   'P 1'
#
loop_
_entity.id
_entity.type
_entity.pdbx_description
1 polymer ?
#
loop_
_entity_poly.entity_id
_entity_poly.type
_entity_poly.pdbx_seq_one_letter_code
_entity_poly.pdbx_strand_id
1 'polypeptide(L)'
;MIFSRLILVSLSVLLLGPSIAAAKSPSPLMGETESVHSLAPENNKVRGLAFDEASPKAPRLFVLDASGKVFAYRIPTDAKADPELVGSMNVPGETDERPLAGLRGLAFAREDGRDILYFLNWDDTNRPEGDDRDIVSQLWRWDINENTSTFIDLSRYTNRIGDREPFDLTLDNGDIVICFKSTGYRDEDTRVQRGLVRLRWPAPRKDYPEFVRHMPDAGTDFSRGVAAMELDGAKYLWATAGNDHVYCADGPTGRGLFFFELPKTVKSGSNCWGLGFGAGSLWVLEDVDRGPDQLHRVNVTKNLDVPVTGPKIVRRLNMSIRTEPEARGTPNPGRVQHNYSRPYDAAQMPNQGIWPKTERIADASDAPNAAIVPFTHDPAGDVSSRQYMQSVVYADAPARTYRSEYQIDLWTNSYRTFVYPHRVDDVKTALRRTNYLEDDPELYNLTDKKTYDGFLERIKKHIEDKYGVPADMENAYWAARNTIEYIQDVYYYPNRAKRKPAAVDYSRKHYDANPGNLKIELSDRPYDKTQIIACSGTSVMVAGTMRYIGIPARWLGTSTQQGPAKWDTNRNGILDEGETATCTNGHRYSQVWLGSRYGWICFDGTPSKPDLNDYDPVPPLQTQWRYMQRCGSGHLTEKRIVLNVGSKLFRPLYRDFKYDERAAVHNACGGDQRYNLKGRFEKSDLWRPSGDGISVENLCFIEDVKLYGPKDKTKVTWKLKGDWDLDRSARLDVTLERSRPGRGGPRTVATLAEGIPYRQRSVELDLSKYRGDNLRISVRKVGDSETGGLSEPFTLP
;
A
#
# COMPACT_ATOMS: atom_id res chain seq x y z
N MET A 1 31.20 5.48 -72.13
CA MET A 1 29.94 4.71 -72.03
C MET A 1 29.01 5.40 -71.06
N ILE A 2 27.88 5.88 -71.56
CA ILE A 2 26.65 6.10 -70.81
C ILE A 2 25.68 5.05 -71.36
N PHE A 3 24.97 4.34 -70.48
CA PHE A 3 23.68 3.77 -70.85
C PHE A 3 22.63 4.23 -69.84
N SER A 4 21.57 4.81 -70.41
CA SER A 4 20.37 5.27 -69.72
C SER A 4 19.28 4.20 -69.72
N ARG A 5 18.52 4.26 -68.63
CA ARG A 5 17.34 3.49 -68.24
C ARG A 5 16.07 3.93 -69.01
N LEU A 6 15.02 3.09 -69.03
CA LEU A 6 13.74 3.25 -68.26
C LEU A 6 12.59 2.40 -68.89
N ILE A 7 11.92 1.61 -68.02
CA ILE A 7 10.45 1.46 -67.81
C ILE A 7 9.57 0.82 -68.91
N LEU A 8 8.85 -0.28 -68.57
CA LEU A 8 7.44 -0.20 -68.14
C LEU A 8 6.89 -1.46 -67.45
N VAL A 9 5.92 -1.19 -66.58
CA VAL A 9 5.24 -1.98 -65.54
C VAL A 9 4.33 -3.09 -66.07
N SER A 10 4.24 -4.21 -65.34
CA SER A 10 3.03 -5.04 -65.30
C SER A 10 2.74 -5.53 -63.88
N LEU A 11 1.49 -5.34 -63.50
CA LEU A 11 0.84 -5.53 -62.21
C LEU A 11 0.74 -7.02 -61.84
N SER A 12 1.01 -7.40 -60.58
CA SER A 12 0.60 -8.70 -60.03
C SER A 12 0.10 -8.51 -58.61
N VAL A 13 -1.18 -8.80 -58.44
CA VAL A 13 -1.94 -8.77 -57.19
C VAL A 13 -1.48 -9.94 -56.32
N LEU A 14 -0.90 -9.64 -55.15
CA LEU A 14 -0.64 -10.61 -54.09
C LEU A 14 -1.61 -10.33 -52.93
N LEU A 15 -2.63 -11.18 -52.84
CA LEU A 15 -3.54 -11.32 -51.71
C LEU A 15 -2.75 -11.76 -50.47
N LEU A 16 -2.41 -10.81 -49.60
CA LEU A 16 -1.99 -11.08 -48.23
C LEU A 16 -3.21 -10.87 -47.32
N GLY A 17 -3.86 -11.98 -46.95
CA GLY A 17 -4.90 -11.97 -45.92
C GLY A 17 -4.32 -11.56 -44.56
N PRO A 18 -5.07 -10.84 -43.71
CA PRO A 18 -4.62 -10.48 -42.39
C PRO A 18 -4.51 -11.75 -41.53
N SER A 19 -3.29 -12.22 -41.32
CA SER A 19 -2.99 -13.13 -40.23
C SER A 19 -3.20 -12.36 -38.93
N ILE A 20 -4.39 -12.47 -38.35
CA ILE A 20 -4.65 -12.05 -36.98
C ILE A 20 -3.83 -13.01 -36.12
N ALA A 21 -2.56 -12.64 -35.89
CA ALA A 21 -1.78 -13.22 -34.81
C ALA A 21 -2.56 -12.91 -33.53
N ALA A 22 -3.21 -13.94 -32.97
CA ALA A 22 -3.79 -13.87 -31.64
C ALA A 22 -2.68 -13.37 -30.71
N ALA A 23 -2.81 -12.12 -30.25
CA ALA A 23 -1.87 -11.55 -29.30
C ALA A 23 -1.79 -12.51 -28.12
N LYS A 24 -0.60 -13.09 -27.86
CA LYS A 24 -0.37 -13.86 -26.64
C LYS A 24 -0.88 -13.00 -25.49
N SER A 25 -1.84 -13.52 -24.73
CA SER A 25 -2.29 -12.85 -23.52
C SER A 25 -1.05 -12.46 -22.71
N PRO A 26 -0.93 -11.20 -22.28
CA PRO A 26 0.20 -10.79 -21.47
C PRO A 26 0.28 -11.71 -20.24
N SER A 27 1.51 -12.12 -19.88
CA SER A 27 1.72 -12.90 -18.67
C SER A 27 1.12 -12.17 -17.45
N PRO A 28 0.51 -12.88 -16.49
CA PRO A 28 -0.17 -12.26 -15.35
C PRO A 28 0.78 -11.39 -14.55
N LEU A 29 0.28 -10.27 -14.03
CA LEU A 29 1.01 -9.45 -13.07
C LEU A 29 1.04 -10.12 -11.70
N MET A 30 1.91 -9.62 -10.82
CA MET A 30 1.96 -10.09 -9.44
C MET A 30 0.62 -9.84 -8.75
N GLY A 31 0.11 -10.86 -8.05
CA GLY A 31 -1.16 -10.83 -7.32
C GLY A 31 -2.39 -11.10 -8.19
N GLU A 32 -2.24 -11.20 -9.51
CA GLU A 32 -3.34 -11.57 -10.40
C GLU A 32 -3.62 -13.08 -10.36
N THR A 33 -4.91 -13.43 -10.38
CA THR A 33 -5.38 -14.80 -10.52
C THR A 33 -5.10 -15.29 -11.95
N GLU A 34 -4.26 -16.32 -12.07
CA GLU A 34 -3.94 -17.00 -13.33
C GLU A 34 -5.10 -17.89 -13.79
N SER A 35 -5.75 -18.57 -12.85
CA SER A 35 -6.88 -19.47 -13.06
C SER A 35 -7.68 -19.68 -11.77
N VAL A 36 -8.95 -20.05 -11.91
CA VAL A 36 -9.85 -20.42 -10.81
C VAL A 36 -10.39 -21.82 -11.08
N HIS A 37 -10.36 -22.67 -10.07
CA HIS A 37 -10.79 -24.06 -10.16
C HIS A 37 -11.84 -24.36 -9.09
N SER A 38 -12.85 -25.15 -9.44
CA SER A 38 -13.79 -25.69 -8.46
C SER A 38 -13.26 -27.01 -7.90
N LEU A 39 -13.25 -27.14 -6.58
CA LEU A 39 -12.94 -28.42 -5.94
C LEU A 39 -14.08 -29.42 -6.16
N ALA A 40 -13.76 -30.71 -6.00
CA ALA A 40 -14.74 -31.77 -6.16
C ALA A 40 -15.90 -31.62 -5.15
N PRO A 41 -17.15 -31.96 -5.51
CA PRO A 41 -18.31 -31.78 -4.62
C PRO A 41 -18.22 -32.53 -3.29
N GLU A 42 -17.32 -33.52 -3.19
CA GLU A 42 -17.01 -34.27 -1.97
C GLU A 42 -16.24 -33.44 -0.93
N ASN A 43 -15.57 -32.36 -1.33
CA ASN A 43 -15.00 -31.39 -0.40
C ASN A 43 -16.13 -30.55 0.22
N ASN A 44 -16.12 -30.47 1.55
CA ASN A 44 -17.10 -29.77 2.37
C ASN A 44 -16.42 -29.00 3.50
N LYS A 45 -16.24 -27.70 3.30
CA LYS A 45 -15.54 -26.77 4.20
C LYS A 45 -14.08 -27.13 4.35
N VAL A 46 -13.29 -26.78 3.35
CA VAL A 46 -11.83 -26.96 3.40
C VAL A 46 -11.22 -26.21 4.60
N ARG A 47 -10.22 -26.83 5.22
CA ARG A 47 -9.54 -26.40 6.45
C ARG A 47 -8.03 -26.27 6.35
N GLY A 48 -7.43 -26.70 5.25
CA GLY A 48 -5.99 -26.60 5.05
C GLY A 48 -5.58 -27.04 3.64
N LEU A 49 -4.48 -26.46 3.15
CA LEU A 49 -3.91 -26.77 1.84
C LEU A 49 -2.43 -27.11 2.03
N ALA A 50 -1.97 -28.17 1.39
CA ALA A 50 -0.55 -28.49 1.31
C ALA A 50 -0.16 -28.88 -0.11
N PHE A 51 1.07 -28.58 -0.51
CA PHE A 51 1.57 -28.92 -1.83
C PHE A 51 2.77 -29.86 -1.73
N ASP A 52 2.81 -30.88 -2.58
CA ASP A 52 3.97 -31.73 -2.79
C ASP A 52 4.93 -31.10 -3.79
N GLU A 53 5.86 -30.29 -3.27
CA GLU A 53 6.97 -29.76 -4.06
C GLU A 53 8.18 -30.72 -4.14
N ALA A 54 8.22 -31.74 -3.28
CA ALA A 54 9.31 -32.72 -3.25
C ALA A 54 9.26 -33.71 -4.43
N SER A 55 8.08 -33.88 -5.03
CA SER A 55 7.84 -34.75 -6.20
C SER A 55 7.50 -33.92 -7.45
N PRO A 56 8.41 -33.06 -7.97
CA PRO A 56 8.08 -32.07 -9.00
C PRO A 56 7.65 -32.66 -10.35
N LYS A 57 7.89 -33.96 -10.57
CA LYS A 57 7.43 -34.69 -11.77
C LYS A 57 5.97 -35.13 -11.69
N ALA A 58 5.38 -35.13 -10.50
CA ALA A 58 3.99 -35.48 -10.23
C ALA A 58 3.46 -34.64 -9.05
N PRO A 59 3.39 -33.30 -9.20
CA PRO A 59 2.97 -32.42 -8.12
C PRO A 59 1.53 -32.74 -7.69
N ARG A 60 1.33 -32.80 -6.38
CA ARG A 60 0.04 -33.06 -5.76
C ARG A 60 -0.35 -31.88 -4.87
N LEU A 61 -1.61 -31.49 -4.95
CA LEU A 61 -2.24 -30.61 -3.97
C LEU A 61 -3.07 -31.47 -3.02
N PHE A 62 -2.77 -31.37 -1.73
CA PHE A 62 -3.56 -31.98 -0.67
C PHE A 62 -4.51 -30.97 -0.06
N VAL A 63 -5.75 -31.39 0.15
CA VAL A 63 -6.83 -30.55 0.67
C VAL A 63 -7.41 -31.24 1.91
N LEU A 64 -7.23 -30.64 3.08
CA LEU A 64 -7.83 -31.11 4.33
C LEU A 64 -9.25 -30.57 4.43
N ASP A 65 -10.17 -31.48 4.69
CA ASP A 65 -11.60 -31.19 4.81
C ASP A 65 -12.09 -31.29 6.26
N ALA A 66 -13.13 -30.53 6.61
CA ALA A 66 -13.72 -30.57 7.96
C ALA A 66 -14.30 -31.95 8.34
N SER A 67 -14.58 -32.83 7.37
CA SER A 67 -15.00 -34.21 7.62
C SER A 67 -13.89 -35.15 8.11
N GLY A 68 -12.64 -34.68 8.19
CA GLY A 68 -11.50 -35.52 8.55
C GLY A 68 -10.95 -36.35 7.40
N LYS A 69 -11.08 -35.85 6.18
CA LYS A 69 -10.47 -36.43 4.98
C LYS A 69 -9.43 -35.50 4.39
N VAL A 70 -8.36 -36.09 3.87
CA VAL A 70 -7.40 -35.41 2.99
C VAL A 70 -7.65 -35.90 1.57
N PHE A 71 -7.99 -34.98 0.67
CA PHE A 71 -8.15 -35.22 -0.75
C PHE A 71 -6.84 -34.89 -1.47
N ALA A 72 -6.41 -35.77 -2.38
CA ALA A 72 -5.21 -35.58 -3.18
C ALA A 72 -5.61 -35.26 -4.62
N TYR A 73 -5.14 -34.12 -5.11
CA TYR A 73 -5.36 -33.64 -6.46
C TYR A 73 -4.06 -33.67 -7.25
N ARG A 74 -4.09 -34.22 -8.46
CA ARG A 74 -3.01 -34.12 -9.43
C ARG A 74 -3.10 -32.77 -10.12
N ILE A 75 -2.00 -32.03 -10.12
CA ILE A 75 -1.93 -30.74 -10.82
C ILE A 75 -1.46 -30.97 -12.26
N PRO A 76 -2.27 -30.61 -13.28
CA PRO A 76 -1.89 -30.78 -14.68
C PRO A 76 -0.67 -29.93 -15.05
N THR A 77 0.05 -30.34 -16.10
CA THR A 77 1.12 -29.51 -16.68
C THR A 77 0.59 -28.26 -17.40
N ASP A 78 -0.65 -28.32 -17.90
CA ASP A 78 -1.35 -27.14 -18.39
C ASP A 78 -1.91 -26.35 -17.20
N ALA A 79 -1.36 -25.15 -17.00
CA ALA A 79 -1.75 -24.18 -15.99
C ALA A 79 -3.26 -23.84 -15.95
N LYS A 80 -3.99 -24.08 -17.04
CA LYS A 80 -5.43 -23.79 -17.15
C LYS A 80 -6.32 -25.01 -16.95
N ALA A 81 -5.77 -26.22 -16.97
CA ALA A 81 -6.56 -27.42 -16.76
C ALA A 81 -6.90 -27.57 -15.27
N ASP A 82 -8.08 -28.12 -14.98
CA ASP A 82 -8.54 -28.31 -13.61
C ASP A 82 -7.71 -29.37 -12.86
N PRO A 83 -7.43 -29.16 -11.56
CA PRO A 83 -6.89 -30.19 -10.70
C PRO A 83 -7.77 -31.46 -10.75
N GLU A 84 -7.14 -32.61 -10.93
CA GLU A 84 -7.86 -33.89 -11.01
C GLU A 84 -7.79 -34.61 -9.67
N LEU A 85 -8.95 -34.96 -9.10
CA LEU A 85 -9.00 -35.75 -7.87
C LEU A 85 -8.47 -37.17 -8.14
N VAL A 86 -7.37 -37.54 -7.49
CA VAL A 86 -6.75 -38.88 -7.63
C VAL A 86 -7.10 -39.83 -6.48
N GLY A 87 -7.54 -39.30 -5.34
CA GLY A 87 -7.94 -40.12 -4.20
C GLY A 87 -8.22 -39.30 -2.94
N SER A 88 -8.66 -40.00 -1.90
CA SER A 88 -8.84 -39.44 -0.56
C SER A 88 -8.47 -40.45 0.51
N MET A 89 -8.16 -39.95 1.70
CA MET A 89 -7.68 -40.74 2.83
C MET A 89 -8.18 -40.12 4.14
N ASN A 90 -8.54 -40.97 5.10
CA ASN A 90 -9.06 -40.51 6.39
C ASN A 90 -7.90 -40.09 7.29
N VAL A 91 -8.06 -38.97 7.97
CA VAL A 91 -7.11 -38.49 8.98
C VAL A 91 -7.14 -39.45 10.18
N PRO A 92 -5.99 -39.82 10.76
CA PRO A 92 -5.94 -40.70 11.92
C PRO A 92 -6.57 -40.04 13.17
N GLY A 93 -7.32 -40.82 13.95
CA GLY A 93 -7.87 -40.39 15.25
C GLY A 93 -6.97 -40.75 16.44
N GLU A 94 -7.31 -40.29 17.65
CA GLU A 94 -6.65 -40.77 18.90
C GLU A 94 -6.94 -42.24 19.16
N THR A 95 -8.17 -42.67 18.83
CA THR A 95 -8.62 -44.06 18.77
C THR A 95 -9.64 -44.17 17.63
N ASP A 96 -9.92 -45.39 17.15
CA ASP A 96 -10.96 -45.62 16.13
C ASP A 96 -12.36 -45.11 16.56
N GLU A 97 -12.56 -44.87 17.86
CA GLU A 97 -13.84 -44.43 18.46
C GLU A 97 -13.90 -42.92 18.79
N ARG A 98 -12.78 -42.17 18.69
CA ARG A 98 -12.74 -40.73 18.98
C ARG A 98 -12.26 -39.92 17.77
N PRO A 99 -13.19 -39.43 16.93
CA PRO A 99 -12.84 -38.54 15.83
C PRO A 99 -12.33 -37.19 16.34
N LEU A 100 -11.38 -36.60 15.61
CA LEU A 100 -10.83 -35.29 15.91
C LEU A 100 -11.88 -34.20 15.60
N ALA A 101 -12.14 -33.30 16.55
CA ALA A 101 -13.29 -32.40 16.49
C ALA A 101 -13.02 -31.06 15.79
N GLY A 102 -11.75 -30.64 15.66
CA GLY A 102 -11.42 -29.31 15.13
C GLY A 102 -10.18 -29.29 14.27
N LEU A 103 -10.18 -30.15 13.25
CA LEU A 103 -9.12 -30.27 12.25
C LEU A 103 -8.91 -28.98 11.45
N ARG A 104 -7.64 -28.58 11.32
CA ARG A 104 -7.24 -27.37 10.60
C ARG A 104 -5.76 -27.39 10.23
N GLY A 105 -5.45 -26.65 9.19
CA GLY A 105 -4.11 -26.53 8.62
C GLY A 105 -3.56 -27.83 8.06
N LEU A 106 -2.71 -27.71 7.04
CA LEU A 106 -2.09 -28.86 6.42
C LEU A 106 -0.71 -28.49 5.88
N ALA A 107 0.30 -29.31 6.15
CA ALA A 107 1.57 -29.21 5.46
C ALA A 107 2.10 -30.59 5.07
N PHE A 108 2.91 -30.63 4.02
CA PHE A 108 3.46 -31.85 3.46
C PHE A 108 4.99 -31.79 3.49
N ALA A 109 5.62 -32.89 3.92
CA ALA A 109 7.05 -33.10 3.86
C ALA A 109 7.37 -34.48 3.29
N ARG A 110 8.60 -34.61 2.78
CA ARG A 110 9.21 -35.91 2.49
C ARG A 110 10.36 -36.16 3.46
N GLU A 111 10.16 -37.04 4.43
CA GLU A 111 11.14 -37.37 5.48
C GLU A 111 11.67 -38.79 5.25
N ASP A 112 12.98 -38.93 5.08
CA ASP A 112 13.63 -40.23 4.81
C ASP A 112 12.96 -41.01 3.66
N GLY A 113 12.47 -40.29 2.66
CA GLY A 113 11.78 -40.84 1.49
C GLY A 113 10.30 -41.18 1.71
N ARG A 114 9.74 -40.91 2.89
CA ARG A 114 8.34 -41.15 3.27
C ARG A 114 7.51 -39.88 3.16
N ASP A 115 6.24 -40.03 2.78
CA ASP A 115 5.30 -38.93 2.62
C ASP A 115 4.64 -38.65 3.99
N ILE A 116 4.95 -37.48 4.57
CA ILE A 116 4.49 -37.06 5.88
C ILE A 116 3.54 -35.88 5.76
N LEU A 117 2.39 -35.96 6.42
CA LEU A 117 1.48 -34.84 6.62
C LEU A 117 1.51 -34.33 8.05
N TYR A 118 1.48 -33.01 8.18
CA TYR A 118 1.29 -32.30 9.43
C TYR A 118 -0.06 -31.61 9.42
N PHE A 119 -0.82 -31.72 10.50
CA PHE A 119 -2.11 -31.05 10.67
C PHE A 119 -2.36 -30.71 12.15
N LEU A 120 -3.31 -29.82 12.42
CA LEU A 120 -3.67 -29.42 13.78
C LEU A 120 -5.06 -29.97 14.14
N ASN A 121 -5.25 -30.24 15.43
CA ASN A 121 -6.56 -30.44 16.02
C ASN A 121 -6.73 -29.44 17.16
N TRP A 122 -7.80 -28.64 17.15
CA TRP A 122 -8.11 -27.71 18.22
C TRP A 122 -9.58 -27.70 18.57
N ASP A 123 -9.91 -27.92 19.83
CA ASP A 123 -11.27 -28.01 20.36
C ASP A 123 -11.38 -27.32 21.73
N ASP A 124 -12.31 -26.38 21.84
CA ASP A 124 -12.62 -25.61 23.05
C ASP A 124 -14.01 -25.93 23.64
N THR A 125 -14.71 -26.93 23.12
CA THR A 125 -16.11 -27.23 23.49
C THR A 125 -16.31 -27.67 24.95
N ASN A 126 -15.26 -28.16 25.61
CA ASN A 126 -15.29 -28.60 27.01
C ASN A 126 -14.98 -27.49 28.03
N ARG A 127 -14.87 -26.23 27.60
CA ARG A 127 -14.40 -25.12 28.43
C ARG A 127 -15.47 -24.63 29.44
N PRO A 128 -15.24 -24.70 30.76
CA PRO A 128 -15.95 -23.86 31.73
C PRO A 128 -15.48 -22.41 31.58
N GLU A 129 -16.38 -21.42 31.67
CA GLU A 129 -15.99 -20.00 31.61
C GLU A 129 -14.89 -19.68 32.64
N GLY A 130 -13.66 -19.43 32.15
CA GLY A 130 -12.54 -18.93 32.96
C GLY A 130 -11.38 -19.90 33.25
N ASP A 131 -11.39 -21.14 32.75
CA ASP A 131 -10.24 -22.06 32.85
C ASP A 131 -9.68 -22.40 31.46
N ASP A 132 -8.36 -22.28 31.30
CA ASP A 132 -7.64 -22.57 30.04
C ASP A 132 -7.08 -24.01 30.01
N ARG A 133 -7.31 -24.81 31.07
CA ARG A 133 -6.72 -26.16 31.23
C ARG A 133 -7.40 -27.29 30.46
N ASP A 134 -8.56 -27.06 29.85
CA ASP A 134 -9.36 -28.09 29.16
C ASP A 134 -9.42 -27.93 27.62
N ILE A 135 -8.54 -27.11 27.03
CA ILE A 135 -8.44 -26.94 25.57
C ILE A 135 -7.64 -28.10 24.97
N VAL A 136 -8.20 -28.82 24.00
CA VAL A 136 -7.43 -29.74 23.17
C VAL A 136 -6.72 -28.92 22.11
N SER A 137 -5.39 -28.94 22.08
CA SER A 137 -4.59 -28.28 21.05
C SER A 137 -3.42 -29.15 20.67
N GLN A 138 -3.48 -29.77 19.50
CA GLN A 138 -2.55 -30.83 19.10
C GLN A 138 -1.93 -30.52 17.74
N LEU A 139 -0.63 -30.79 17.61
CA LEU A 139 0.07 -30.88 16.34
C LEU A 139 0.33 -32.35 16.03
N TRP A 140 -0.16 -32.80 14.89
CA TRP A 140 -0.04 -34.18 14.42
C TRP A 140 1.02 -34.29 13.34
N ARG A 141 1.74 -35.41 13.35
CA ARG A 141 2.67 -35.87 12.30
C ARG A 141 2.20 -37.26 11.86
N TRP A 142 1.87 -37.43 10.59
CA TRP A 142 1.26 -38.63 10.03
C TRP A 142 2.07 -39.15 8.84
N ASP A 143 2.57 -40.38 8.93
CA ASP A 143 3.13 -41.11 7.81
C ASP A 143 1.98 -41.75 7.02
N ILE A 144 1.76 -41.24 5.81
CA ILE A 144 0.64 -41.65 4.96
C ILE A 144 0.82 -43.10 4.46
N ASN A 145 2.07 -43.51 4.24
CA ASN A 145 2.38 -44.81 3.62
C ASN A 145 2.28 -45.94 4.63
N GLU A 146 2.80 -45.72 5.84
CA GLU A 146 2.74 -46.70 6.95
C GLU A 146 1.44 -46.58 7.76
N ASN A 147 0.66 -45.51 7.53
CA ASN A 147 -0.52 -45.15 8.27
C ASN A 147 -0.29 -45.07 9.80
N THR A 148 0.87 -44.56 10.19
CA THR A 148 1.26 -44.35 11.59
C THR A 148 1.27 -42.86 11.92
N SER A 149 0.79 -42.48 13.10
CA SER A 149 0.75 -41.08 13.51
C SER A 149 1.27 -40.88 14.94
N THR A 150 1.78 -39.68 15.17
CA THR A 150 2.18 -39.19 16.49
C THR A 150 1.65 -37.77 16.65
N PHE A 151 1.29 -37.38 17.88
CA PHE A 151 0.83 -36.02 18.14
C PHE A 151 1.45 -35.46 19.41
N ILE A 152 1.42 -34.13 19.51
CA ILE A 152 1.91 -33.40 20.67
C ILE A 152 0.90 -32.35 21.08
N ASP A 153 0.66 -32.27 22.38
CA ASP A 153 -0.19 -31.27 23.01
C ASP A 153 0.54 -29.92 23.10
N LEU A 154 0.11 -28.97 22.26
CA LEU A 154 0.62 -27.61 22.16
C LEU A 154 0.27 -26.75 23.40
N SER A 155 -0.74 -27.15 24.21
CA SER A 155 -1.08 -26.45 25.46
C SER A 155 -0.07 -26.74 26.58
N ARG A 156 0.50 -27.95 26.59
CA ARG A 156 1.53 -28.39 27.55
C ARG A 156 2.95 -28.02 27.13
N TYR A 157 3.11 -27.59 25.90
CA TYR A 157 4.38 -27.16 25.36
C TYR A 157 4.94 -25.93 26.12
N THR A 158 6.27 -25.78 26.19
CA THR A 158 6.97 -24.80 27.06
C THR A 158 6.51 -23.35 26.87
N ASN A 159 5.95 -23.02 25.70
CA ASN A 159 5.44 -21.68 25.36
C ASN A 159 3.90 -21.57 25.33
N ARG A 160 3.19 -22.65 25.72
CA ARG A 160 1.72 -22.75 25.74
C ARG A 160 1.04 -22.19 24.48
N ILE A 161 1.55 -22.59 23.33
CA ILE A 161 1.03 -22.16 22.02
C ILE A 161 -0.45 -22.52 21.91
N GLY A 162 -0.84 -23.68 22.48
CA GLY A 162 -2.19 -24.20 22.44
C GLY A 162 -3.22 -23.48 23.30
N ASP A 163 -2.81 -22.57 24.19
CA ASP A 163 -3.74 -21.67 24.89
C ASP A 163 -4.46 -20.71 23.91
N ARG A 164 -3.95 -20.62 22.68
CA ARG A 164 -4.53 -19.83 21.59
C ARG A 164 -4.99 -20.74 20.47
N GLU A 165 -6.06 -20.33 19.81
CA GLU A 165 -6.59 -21.02 18.64
C GLU A 165 -5.58 -20.94 17.47
N PRO A 166 -5.01 -22.07 17.03
CA PRO A 166 -4.23 -22.12 15.80
C PRO A 166 -5.18 -22.18 14.59
N PHE A 167 -4.71 -21.76 13.41
CA PHE A 167 -5.54 -21.72 12.20
C PHE A 167 -4.97 -22.52 11.03
N ASP A 168 -3.67 -22.39 10.79
CA ASP A 168 -3.00 -23.06 9.67
C ASP A 168 -1.52 -23.31 9.99
N LEU A 169 -0.88 -24.14 9.17
CA LEU A 169 0.55 -24.42 9.27
C LEU A 169 1.19 -24.68 7.91
N THR A 170 2.50 -24.45 7.82
CA THR A 170 3.31 -24.76 6.64
C THR A 170 4.70 -25.24 7.04
N LEU A 171 5.50 -25.71 6.08
CA LEU A 171 6.89 -26.08 6.29
C LEU A 171 7.83 -25.11 5.57
N ASP A 172 8.74 -24.50 6.32
CA ASP A 172 9.86 -23.73 5.79
C ASP A 172 11.16 -24.46 6.10
N ASN A 173 11.73 -25.15 5.10
CA ASN A 173 12.97 -25.92 5.22
C ASN A 173 12.97 -26.94 6.37
N GLY A 174 11.86 -27.66 6.52
CA GLY A 174 11.69 -28.67 7.57
C GLY A 174 11.31 -28.11 8.94
N ASP A 175 11.34 -26.78 9.13
CA ASP A 175 10.74 -26.16 10.31
C ASP A 175 9.24 -25.93 10.06
N ILE A 176 8.41 -26.25 11.04
CA ILE A 176 6.96 -26.03 11.03
C ILE A 176 6.67 -24.59 11.44
N VAL A 177 5.91 -23.86 10.62
CA VAL A 177 5.40 -22.54 10.95
C VAL A 177 3.90 -22.64 11.16
N ILE A 178 3.41 -22.24 12.34
CA ILE A 178 1.98 -22.27 12.70
C ILE A 178 1.48 -20.83 12.86
N CYS A 179 0.35 -20.50 12.25
CA CYS A 179 -0.36 -19.25 12.52
C CYS A 179 -1.47 -19.44 13.55
N PHE A 180 -1.65 -18.46 14.44
CA PHE A 180 -2.58 -18.55 15.56
C PHE A 180 -3.16 -17.19 15.95
N LYS A 181 -4.23 -17.22 16.75
CA LYS A 181 -4.96 -16.03 17.18
C LYS A 181 -4.17 -15.17 18.18
N SER A 182 -3.46 -14.16 17.67
CA SER A 182 -2.69 -13.20 18.47
C SER A 182 -3.56 -12.23 19.29
N THR A 183 -4.80 -11.95 18.87
CA THR A 183 -5.67 -10.91 19.46
C THR A 183 -6.00 -11.10 20.94
N GLY A 184 -5.79 -12.30 21.48
CA GLY A 184 -6.08 -12.61 22.88
C GLY A 184 -4.99 -12.21 23.90
N TYR A 185 -3.79 -11.75 23.48
CA TYR A 185 -2.83 -11.16 24.43
C TYR A 185 -3.39 -9.87 25.02
N ARG A 186 -3.07 -9.49 26.26
CA ARG A 186 -3.55 -8.20 26.83
C ARG A 186 -2.67 -7.03 26.42
N ASP A 187 -1.37 -7.28 26.42
CA ASP A 187 -0.33 -6.34 26.02
C ASP A 187 -0.28 -6.18 24.50
N GLU A 188 -0.36 -4.94 24.01
CA GLU A 188 -0.43 -4.65 22.57
C GLU A 188 0.91 -4.90 21.86
N ASP A 189 2.03 -4.58 22.50
CA ASP A 189 3.37 -4.83 21.96
C ASP A 189 3.60 -6.33 21.74
N THR A 190 3.16 -7.15 22.69
CA THR A 190 3.16 -8.61 22.57
C THR A 190 2.25 -9.09 21.43
N ARG A 191 1.07 -8.48 21.21
CA ARG A 191 0.18 -8.85 20.10
C ARG A 191 0.87 -8.65 18.76
N VAL A 192 1.48 -7.49 18.54
CA VAL A 192 2.04 -7.14 17.23
C VAL A 192 3.36 -7.86 16.91
N GLN A 193 3.99 -8.48 17.91
CA GLN A 193 5.19 -9.30 17.76
C GLN A 193 4.89 -10.81 17.62
N ARG A 194 3.62 -11.22 17.76
CA ARG A 194 3.19 -12.61 17.76
C ARG A 194 2.05 -12.83 16.76
N GLY A 195 1.70 -14.09 16.53
CA GLY A 195 0.71 -14.51 15.54
C GLY A 195 1.22 -15.63 14.65
N LEU A 196 2.55 -15.78 14.59
CA LEU A 196 3.23 -16.93 14.01
C LEU A 196 4.19 -17.55 15.03
N VAL A 197 4.39 -18.86 14.96
CA VAL A 197 5.41 -19.58 15.73
C VAL A 197 6.14 -20.56 14.83
N ARG A 198 7.47 -20.62 15.00
CA ARG A 198 8.33 -21.57 14.29
C ARG A 198 8.82 -22.65 15.24
N LEU A 199 8.62 -23.90 14.84
CA LEU A 199 8.99 -25.11 15.55
C LEU A 199 9.83 -25.99 14.64
N ARG A 200 10.70 -26.83 15.21
CA ARG A 200 11.43 -27.86 14.47
C ARG A 200 11.02 -29.24 14.92
N TRP A 201 10.51 -30.07 14.01
CA TRP A 201 10.03 -31.42 14.32
C TRP A 201 10.17 -32.36 13.12
N PRO A 202 10.71 -33.60 13.27
CA PRO A 202 11.31 -34.19 14.47
C PRO A 202 12.55 -33.43 14.96
N ALA A 203 12.71 -33.31 16.28
CA ALA A 203 13.87 -32.65 16.87
C ALA A 203 14.99 -33.71 17.07
N PRO A 204 16.26 -33.45 16.68
CA PRO A 204 17.31 -34.48 16.67
C PRO A 204 17.61 -35.17 18.02
N ARG A 205 17.16 -34.60 19.14
CA ARG A 205 17.48 -35.06 20.51
C ARG A 205 16.28 -35.05 21.46
N LYS A 206 15.05 -34.85 20.95
CA LYS A 206 13.86 -34.64 21.79
C LYS A 206 12.66 -35.33 21.17
N ASP A 207 11.84 -35.93 22.01
CA ASP A 207 10.54 -36.51 21.62
C ASP A 207 9.48 -35.41 21.31
N TYR A 208 9.85 -34.14 21.44
CA TYR A 208 9.00 -32.98 21.24
C TYR A 208 9.66 -31.92 20.33
N PRO A 209 8.87 -31.09 19.60
CA PRO A 209 9.37 -30.04 18.74
C PRO A 209 10.28 -29.09 19.51
N GLU A 210 11.34 -28.64 18.86
CA GLU A 210 12.16 -27.55 19.37
C GLU A 210 11.52 -26.21 19.03
N PHE A 211 11.40 -25.32 20.01
CA PHE A 211 10.89 -23.98 19.80
C PHE A 211 12.01 -23.15 19.20
N VAL A 212 11.75 -22.55 18.03
CA VAL A 212 12.72 -21.71 17.36
C VAL A 212 12.49 -20.25 17.75
N ARG A 213 11.27 -19.73 17.51
CA ARG A 213 10.89 -18.34 17.82
C ARG A 213 9.40 -18.06 17.63
N HIS A 214 8.94 -16.98 18.25
CA HIS A 214 7.74 -16.26 17.80
C HIS A 214 8.09 -15.30 16.65
N MET A 215 7.12 -15.08 15.78
CA MET A 215 7.19 -14.11 14.69
C MET A 215 5.87 -13.32 14.63
N PRO A 216 5.89 -12.07 14.14
CA PRO A 216 4.68 -11.28 13.98
C PRO A 216 3.82 -11.82 12.84
N ASP A 217 2.50 -11.66 12.94
CA ASP A 217 1.59 -11.69 11.81
C ASP A 217 1.37 -10.26 11.25
N ALA A 218 0.28 -10.02 10.51
CA ALA A 218 -0.07 -8.68 10.05
C ALA A 218 -0.29 -7.67 11.20
N GLY A 219 -0.72 -8.12 12.37
CA GLY A 219 -0.95 -7.35 13.60
C GLY A 219 -2.27 -6.59 13.66
N THR A 220 -2.99 -6.43 12.54
CA THR A 220 -4.36 -5.87 12.51
C THR A 220 -5.42 -6.94 12.57
N ASP A 221 -5.16 -8.07 11.92
CA ASP A 221 -5.99 -9.26 11.88
C ASP A 221 -5.07 -10.49 11.95
N PHE A 222 -5.54 -11.57 12.58
CA PHE A 222 -4.80 -12.81 12.62
C PHE A 222 -4.80 -13.51 11.27
N SER A 223 -3.72 -14.23 10.99
CA SER A 223 -3.60 -15.05 9.78
C SER A 223 -4.41 -16.34 9.90
N ARG A 224 -5.19 -16.63 8.86
CA ARG A 224 -6.02 -17.84 8.68
C ARG A 224 -5.43 -18.84 7.69
N GLY A 225 -4.40 -18.42 6.96
CA GLY A 225 -3.63 -19.27 6.08
C GLY A 225 -2.17 -18.84 6.08
N VAL A 226 -1.26 -19.80 5.90
CA VAL A 226 0.19 -19.58 5.82
C VAL A 226 0.82 -20.56 4.82
N ALA A 227 1.73 -20.08 3.98
CA ALA A 227 2.48 -20.90 3.03
C ALA A 227 3.94 -20.43 2.94
N ALA A 228 4.89 -21.36 2.92
CA ALA A 228 6.29 -21.04 2.66
C ALA A 228 6.58 -21.03 1.15
N MET A 229 7.47 -20.14 0.73
CA MET A 229 7.94 -20.05 -0.64
C MET A 229 9.45 -19.82 -0.65
N GLU A 230 10.16 -20.56 -1.50
CA GLU A 230 11.53 -20.22 -1.89
C GLU A 230 11.53 -19.60 -3.29
N LEU A 231 12.21 -18.46 -3.44
CA LEU A 231 12.35 -17.74 -4.70
C LEU A 231 13.80 -17.27 -4.85
N ASP A 232 14.48 -17.71 -5.91
CA ASP A 232 15.89 -17.41 -6.18
C ASP A 232 16.82 -17.65 -4.97
N GLY A 233 16.53 -18.68 -4.15
CA GLY A 233 17.26 -19.02 -2.92
C GLY A 233 16.88 -18.20 -1.69
N ALA A 234 16.00 -17.20 -1.82
CA ALA A 234 15.47 -16.43 -0.70
C ALA A 234 14.14 -17.02 -0.20
N LYS A 235 13.93 -16.93 1.12
CA LYS A 235 12.79 -17.56 1.81
C LYS A 235 11.73 -16.53 2.16
N TYR A 236 10.49 -16.87 1.86
CA TYR A 236 9.32 -16.03 2.07
C TYR A 236 8.20 -16.81 2.74
N LEU A 237 7.38 -16.09 3.51
CA LEU A 237 6.10 -16.56 4.00
C LEU A 237 4.99 -15.77 3.33
N TRP A 238 3.99 -16.47 2.83
CA TRP A 238 2.70 -15.93 2.45
C TRP A 238 1.72 -16.18 3.56
N ALA A 239 0.92 -15.19 3.91
CA ALA A 239 -0.10 -15.35 4.92
C ALA A 239 -1.31 -14.45 4.62
N THR A 240 -2.46 -14.77 5.21
CA THR A 240 -3.64 -13.90 5.09
C THR A 240 -3.65 -12.84 6.19
N ALA A 241 -4.23 -11.68 5.91
CA ALA A 241 -4.63 -10.71 6.92
C ALA A 241 -6.17 -10.68 6.95
N GLY A 242 -6.74 -11.44 7.89
CA GLY A 242 -8.18 -11.67 7.95
C GLY A 242 -8.71 -12.37 6.69
N ASN A 243 -9.80 -11.85 6.14
CA ASN A 243 -10.47 -12.38 4.94
C ASN A 243 -10.34 -11.46 3.71
N ASP A 244 -9.51 -10.42 3.80
CA ASP A 244 -9.50 -9.35 2.81
C ASP A 244 -8.19 -9.25 2.04
N HIS A 245 -7.09 -9.74 2.61
CA HIS A 245 -5.78 -9.58 1.99
C HIS A 245 -4.90 -10.81 2.15
N VAL A 246 -3.97 -10.95 1.21
CA VAL A 246 -2.81 -11.83 1.29
C VAL A 246 -1.56 -10.97 1.33
N TYR A 247 -0.61 -11.31 2.20
CA TYR A 247 0.65 -10.61 2.33
C TYR A 247 1.85 -11.53 2.25
N CYS A 248 2.96 -10.98 1.78
CA CYS A 248 4.27 -11.60 1.78
C CYS A 248 5.08 -11.05 2.96
N ALA A 249 5.80 -11.93 3.63
CA ALA A 249 6.73 -11.61 4.71
C ALA A 249 8.08 -12.27 4.46
N ASP A 250 9.13 -11.65 5.01
CA ASP A 250 10.45 -12.28 5.11
C ASP A 250 10.35 -13.57 5.91
N GLY A 251 10.83 -14.69 5.36
CA GLY A 251 10.70 -15.99 6.00
C GLY A 251 11.37 -16.06 7.37
N PRO A 252 12.66 -15.71 7.50
CA PRO A 252 13.41 -15.77 8.76
C PRO A 252 12.84 -14.93 9.91
N THR A 253 12.25 -13.76 9.63
CA THR A 253 11.79 -12.83 10.68
C THR A 253 10.27 -12.67 10.76
N GLY A 254 9.50 -13.13 9.77
CA GLY A 254 8.07 -12.85 9.64
C GLY A 254 7.73 -11.38 9.35
N ARG A 255 8.72 -10.56 8.96
CA ARG A 255 8.48 -9.11 8.74
C ARG A 255 7.76 -8.90 7.42
N GLY A 256 6.56 -8.32 7.48
CA GLY A 256 5.71 -8.08 6.31
C GLY A 256 6.38 -7.13 5.31
N LEU A 257 6.33 -7.50 4.02
CA LEU A 257 6.95 -6.78 2.91
C LEU A 257 5.90 -6.01 2.09
N PHE A 258 4.89 -6.71 1.61
CA PHE A 258 3.81 -6.15 0.79
C PHE A 258 2.58 -7.07 0.82
N PHE A 259 1.46 -6.62 0.26
CA PHE A 259 0.18 -7.33 0.28
C PHE A 259 -0.65 -7.03 -0.97
N PHE A 260 -1.64 -7.84 -1.28
CA PHE A 260 -2.68 -7.53 -2.27
C PHE A 260 -4.04 -8.05 -1.77
N GLU A 261 -5.12 -7.61 -2.41
CA GLU A 261 -6.47 -8.04 -2.06
C GLU A 261 -6.63 -9.55 -2.29
N LEU A 262 -7.31 -10.23 -1.35
CA LEU A 262 -7.60 -11.66 -1.50
C LEU A 262 -8.43 -11.87 -2.79
N PRO A 263 -8.03 -12.80 -3.68
CA PRO A 263 -8.84 -13.11 -4.86
C PRO A 263 -10.18 -13.70 -4.42
N LYS A 264 -11.27 -13.20 -5.03
CA LYS A 264 -12.64 -13.62 -4.73
C LYS A 264 -13.44 -13.75 -6.03
N THR A 265 -14.16 -14.85 -6.18
CA THR A 265 -15.21 -15.01 -7.18
C THR A 265 -16.52 -14.39 -6.72
N VAL A 266 -16.75 -14.33 -5.39
CA VAL A 266 -17.95 -13.74 -4.80
C VAL A 266 -17.58 -12.58 -3.87
N LYS A 267 -18.14 -11.39 -4.13
CA LYS A 267 -17.77 -10.14 -3.42
C LYS A 267 -18.17 -10.09 -1.93
N SER A 268 -18.94 -11.05 -1.40
CA SER A 268 -19.38 -11.04 0.01
C SER A 268 -19.56 -12.44 0.58
N GLY A 269 -19.14 -12.62 1.84
CA GLY A 269 -19.41 -13.83 2.64
C GLY A 269 -18.29 -14.86 2.65
N SER A 270 -17.36 -14.81 1.68
CA SER A 270 -16.30 -15.82 1.59
C SER A 270 -15.21 -15.63 2.65
N ASN A 271 -14.85 -16.74 3.29
CA ASN A 271 -13.68 -16.84 4.17
C ASN A 271 -12.50 -17.45 3.39
N CYS A 272 -11.29 -17.17 3.85
CA CYS A 272 -10.10 -17.90 3.41
C CYS A 272 -9.66 -18.85 4.54
N TRP A 273 -9.47 -20.12 4.20
CA TRP A 273 -8.95 -21.15 5.10
C TRP A 273 -7.82 -21.90 4.40
N GLY A 274 -6.59 -21.68 4.85
CA GLY A 274 -5.42 -22.32 4.25
C GLY A 274 -4.84 -21.56 3.06
N LEU A 275 -3.51 -21.63 2.94
CA LEU A 275 -2.75 -21.25 1.75
C LEU A 275 -1.82 -22.41 1.37
N GLY A 276 -1.56 -22.58 0.08
CA GLY A 276 -0.52 -23.51 -0.38
C GLY A 276 0.37 -22.83 -1.41
N PHE A 277 1.67 -23.10 -1.39
CA PHE A 277 2.56 -22.68 -2.47
C PHE A 277 3.08 -23.92 -3.20
N GLY A 278 3.07 -23.86 -4.52
CA GLY A 278 3.61 -24.94 -5.33
C GLY A 278 3.30 -24.80 -6.81
N ALA A 279 4.07 -25.51 -7.65
CA ALA A 279 4.04 -25.35 -9.10
C ALA A 279 4.21 -23.88 -9.55
N GLY A 280 5.02 -23.12 -8.79
CA GLY A 280 5.37 -21.73 -9.07
C GLY A 280 4.27 -20.69 -8.80
N SER A 281 3.17 -21.08 -8.13
CA SER A 281 2.05 -20.18 -7.85
C SER A 281 1.59 -20.32 -6.40
N LEU A 282 0.95 -19.27 -5.89
CA LEU A 282 0.24 -19.32 -4.62
C LEU A 282 -1.19 -19.80 -4.87
N TRP A 283 -1.63 -20.80 -4.11
CA TRP A 283 -2.96 -21.37 -4.14
C TRP A 283 -3.75 -20.83 -2.95
N VAL A 284 -4.86 -20.15 -3.26
CA VAL A 284 -5.70 -19.46 -2.29
C VAL A 284 -7.09 -20.06 -2.32
N LEU A 285 -7.56 -20.52 -1.17
CA LEU A 285 -8.93 -21.04 -1.04
C LEU A 285 -9.92 -19.90 -0.82
N GLU A 286 -11.03 -19.96 -1.54
CA GLU A 286 -12.25 -19.20 -1.24
C GLU A 286 -13.37 -20.17 -0.82
N ASP A 287 -13.76 -20.09 0.45
CA ASP A 287 -14.94 -20.78 1.00
C ASP A 287 -16.20 -20.09 0.47
N VAL A 288 -16.98 -20.79 -0.35
CA VAL A 288 -18.17 -20.22 -1.00
C VAL A 288 -19.43 -20.72 -0.29
N ASP A 289 -20.15 -19.80 0.37
CA ASP A 289 -21.37 -20.10 1.15
C ASP A 289 -22.41 -20.99 0.43
N ARG A 290 -22.48 -20.92 -0.90
CA ARG A 290 -23.38 -21.69 -1.75
C ARG A 290 -22.69 -22.18 -3.02
N GLY A 291 -22.10 -23.36 -2.96
CA GLY A 291 -21.48 -24.01 -4.11
C GLY A 291 -20.23 -24.78 -3.69
N PRO A 292 -19.49 -25.35 -4.66
CA PRO A 292 -18.17 -25.90 -4.39
C PRO A 292 -17.21 -24.77 -4.01
N ASP A 293 -16.33 -25.05 -3.05
CA ASP A 293 -15.21 -24.17 -2.70
C ASP A 293 -14.35 -23.90 -3.95
N GLN A 294 -13.86 -22.67 -4.07
CA GLN A 294 -13.05 -22.24 -5.21
C GLN A 294 -11.58 -22.17 -4.81
N LEU A 295 -10.71 -22.59 -5.72
CA LEU A 295 -9.28 -22.55 -5.57
C LEU A 295 -8.68 -21.61 -6.62
N HIS A 296 -8.11 -20.51 -6.15
CA HIS A 296 -7.47 -19.50 -6.98
C HIS A 296 -5.99 -19.80 -7.10
N ARG A 297 -5.49 -19.87 -8.33
CA ARG A 297 -4.05 -19.93 -8.62
C ARG A 297 -3.55 -18.52 -8.89
N VAL A 298 -2.76 -17.97 -7.98
CA VAL A 298 -2.31 -16.57 -8.00
C VAL A 298 -0.84 -16.48 -8.38
N ASN A 299 -0.52 -15.57 -9.30
CA ASN A 299 0.86 -15.34 -9.69
C ASN A 299 1.62 -14.55 -8.62
N VAL A 300 2.71 -15.13 -8.12
CA VAL A 300 3.63 -14.48 -7.17
C VAL A 300 5.10 -14.57 -7.58
N THR A 301 5.40 -15.18 -8.74
CA THR A 301 6.77 -15.51 -9.20
C THR A 301 7.12 -14.93 -10.57
N LYS A 302 6.14 -14.47 -11.36
CA LYS A 302 6.34 -13.93 -12.71
C LYS A 302 6.11 -12.42 -12.74
N ASN A 303 6.74 -11.75 -13.70
CA ASN A 303 6.63 -10.29 -13.91
C ASN A 303 6.93 -9.47 -12.64
N LEU A 304 7.86 -9.94 -11.82
CA LEU A 304 8.17 -9.39 -10.50
C LEU A 304 8.67 -7.93 -10.53
N ASP A 305 9.23 -7.51 -11.66
CA ASP A 305 9.77 -6.16 -11.87
C ASP A 305 8.74 -5.21 -12.53
N VAL A 306 7.56 -5.73 -12.91
CA VAL A 306 6.53 -4.93 -13.58
C VAL A 306 5.60 -4.33 -12.52
N PRO A 307 5.42 -3.00 -12.49
CA PRO A 307 4.51 -2.36 -11.56
C PRO A 307 3.05 -2.64 -11.93
N VAL A 308 2.20 -2.72 -10.91
CA VAL A 308 0.75 -2.75 -11.07
C VAL A 308 0.23 -1.32 -11.09
N THR A 309 -0.58 -1.00 -12.09
CA THR A 309 -1.16 0.34 -12.30
C THR A 309 -2.67 0.28 -12.29
N GLY A 310 -3.30 1.11 -11.46
CA GLY A 310 -4.75 1.22 -11.40
C GLY A 310 -5.36 2.20 -12.41
N PRO A 311 -6.69 2.36 -12.36
CA PRO A 311 -7.42 3.29 -13.21
C PRO A 311 -7.03 4.75 -12.93
N LYS A 312 -7.16 5.60 -13.95
CA LYS A 312 -6.87 7.03 -13.81
C LYS A 312 -8.01 7.76 -13.11
N ILE A 313 -7.67 8.66 -12.20
CA ILE A 313 -8.53 9.68 -11.60
C ILE A 313 -8.14 10.99 -12.26
N VAL A 314 -9.07 11.64 -12.96
CA VAL A 314 -8.79 12.86 -13.75
C VAL A 314 -9.34 14.08 -13.01
N ARG A 315 -8.50 15.10 -12.80
CA ARG A 315 -8.85 16.31 -12.04
C ARG A 315 -8.24 17.54 -12.67
N ARG A 316 -8.86 18.71 -12.44
CA ARG A 316 -8.20 20.01 -12.56
C ARG A 316 -7.65 20.40 -11.21
N LEU A 317 -6.35 20.65 -11.13
CA LEU A 317 -5.69 21.18 -9.94
C LEU A 317 -5.70 22.70 -9.98
N ASN A 318 -6.16 23.30 -8.90
CA ASN A 318 -6.15 24.73 -8.66
C ASN A 318 -5.28 25.05 -7.44
N MET A 319 -4.31 25.94 -7.62
CA MET A 319 -3.45 26.44 -6.54
C MET A 319 -3.57 27.96 -6.46
N SER A 320 -3.61 28.50 -5.25
CA SER A 320 -3.71 29.94 -5.04
C SER A 320 -2.81 30.41 -3.90
N ILE A 321 -2.27 31.62 -4.05
CA ILE A 321 -1.51 32.31 -3.02
C ILE A 321 -2.13 33.69 -2.84
N ARG A 322 -2.38 34.06 -1.59
CA ARG A 322 -2.76 35.41 -1.17
C ARG A 322 -1.76 35.93 -0.15
N THR A 323 -1.30 37.17 -0.32
CA THR A 323 -0.41 37.82 0.65
C THR A 323 -0.97 39.18 1.04
N GLU A 324 -0.79 39.54 2.30
CA GLU A 324 -1.28 40.80 2.87
C GLU A 324 -0.14 41.46 3.65
N PRO A 325 0.02 42.79 3.54
CA PRO A 325 0.99 43.50 4.35
C PRO A 325 0.50 43.63 5.80
N GLU A 326 1.44 43.76 6.74
CA GLU A 326 1.11 44.04 8.14
C GLU A 326 0.50 45.45 8.31
N ALA A 327 1.00 46.42 7.53
CA ALA A 327 0.49 47.79 7.48
C ALA A 327 0.26 48.24 6.02
N ARG A 328 -0.94 48.78 5.75
CA ARG A 328 -1.31 49.30 4.43
C ARG A 328 -0.45 50.50 4.05
N GLY A 329 -0.08 50.61 2.78
CA GLY A 329 0.62 51.78 2.24
C GLY A 329 2.09 51.90 2.66
N THR A 330 2.67 50.87 3.28
CA THR A 330 4.12 50.79 3.52
C THR A 330 4.85 51.03 2.18
N PRO A 331 5.71 52.05 2.03
CA PRO A 331 6.16 52.49 0.71
C PRO A 331 7.09 51.49 0.01
N ASN A 332 7.98 50.83 0.76
CA ASN A 332 8.99 49.91 0.22
C ASN A 332 8.96 48.57 0.98
N PRO A 333 7.90 47.75 0.84
CA PRO A 333 7.75 46.47 1.52
C PRO A 333 8.66 45.37 0.95
N GLY A 334 9.47 45.69 -0.08
CA GLY A 334 10.31 44.74 -0.79
C GLY A 334 9.51 43.88 -1.77
N ARG A 335 10.23 43.09 -2.55
CA ARG A 335 9.66 42.17 -3.54
C ARG A 335 8.86 41.04 -2.90
N VAL A 336 7.74 40.67 -3.52
CA VAL A 336 6.93 39.49 -3.18
C VAL A 336 6.96 38.49 -4.33
N GLN A 337 7.04 37.19 -4.01
CA GLN A 337 7.05 36.11 -5.00
C GLN A 337 6.03 35.04 -4.61
N HIS A 338 5.14 34.66 -5.53
CA HIS A 338 4.23 33.55 -5.38
C HIS A 338 4.72 32.37 -6.22
N ASN A 339 5.31 31.36 -5.56
CA ASN A 339 5.96 30.23 -6.24
C ASN A 339 5.03 29.02 -6.26
N TYR A 340 4.87 28.39 -7.42
CA TYR A 340 4.06 27.20 -7.66
C TYR A 340 4.90 26.08 -8.26
N SER A 341 4.78 24.87 -7.70
CA SER A 341 5.39 23.67 -8.28
C SER A 341 4.42 23.01 -9.25
N ARG A 342 4.82 22.83 -10.51
CA ARG A 342 4.06 22.02 -11.46
C ARG A 342 4.12 20.55 -11.00
N PRO A 343 3.00 19.80 -10.96
CA PRO A 343 3.05 18.36 -10.72
C PRO A 343 3.94 17.65 -11.74
N TYR A 344 4.64 16.59 -11.33
CA TYR A 344 5.45 15.79 -12.25
C TYR A 344 4.59 15.06 -13.29
N ASP A 345 5.19 14.78 -14.45
CA ASP A 345 4.60 13.91 -15.46
C ASP A 345 4.79 12.42 -15.14
N ALA A 346 4.25 11.57 -16.00
CA ALA A 346 4.29 10.11 -15.84
C ALA A 346 5.68 9.50 -16.09
N ALA A 347 6.57 10.22 -16.80
CA ALA A 347 7.91 9.73 -17.04
C ALA A 347 8.72 9.72 -15.74
N GLN A 348 8.50 10.73 -14.89
CA GLN A 348 9.15 10.84 -13.59
C GLN A 348 8.34 10.21 -12.44
N MET A 349 7.01 10.33 -12.48
CA MET A 349 6.09 9.83 -11.45
C MET A 349 5.01 8.97 -12.11
N PRO A 350 5.24 7.66 -12.30
CA PRO A 350 4.33 6.78 -13.03
C PRO A 350 2.89 6.70 -12.47
N ASN A 351 2.69 7.12 -11.22
CA ASN A 351 1.40 7.18 -10.54
C ASN A 351 0.55 8.41 -10.93
N GLN A 352 1.07 9.30 -11.77
CA GLN A 352 0.39 10.52 -12.17
C GLN A 352 0.82 10.99 -13.56
N GLY A 353 0.12 11.97 -14.11
CA GLY A 353 0.57 12.69 -15.29
C GLY A 353 -0.19 13.98 -15.47
N ILE A 354 0.30 14.83 -16.37
CA ILE A 354 -0.22 16.18 -16.60
C ILE A 354 -0.51 16.41 -18.08
N TRP A 355 -1.33 17.42 -18.37
CA TRP A 355 -1.47 17.98 -19.71
C TRP A 355 -0.91 19.40 -19.73
N PRO A 356 0.38 19.61 -20.08
CA PRO A 356 1.03 20.92 -19.99
C PRO A 356 0.31 22.04 -20.77
N LYS A 357 -0.39 21.68 -21.86
CA LYS A 357 -1.19 22.62 -22.67
C LYS A 357 -2.37 23.26 -21.93
N THR A 358 -2.78 22.69 -20.79
CA THR A 358 -3.88 23.22 -19.97
C THR A 358 -3.36 24.06 -18.80
N GLU A 359 -2.04 24.19 -18.66
CA GLU A 359 -1.42 25.02 -17.63
C GLU A 359 -1.81 26.49 -17.82
N ARG A 360 -2.26 27.12 -16.72
CA ARG A 360 -2.57 28.55 -16.66
C ARG A 360 -1.98 29.12 -15.39
N ILE A 361 -1.41 30.32 -15.48
CA ILE A 361 -0.99 31.10 -14.32
C ILE A 361 -1.38 32.56 -14.55
N ALA A 362 -1.91 33.19 -13.52
CA ALA A 362 -2.33 34.59 -13.58
C ALA A 362 -2.07 35.30 -12.26
N ASP A 363 -1.73 36.59 -12.36
CA ASP A 363 -1.98 37.53 -11.28
C ASP A 363 -3.50 37.78 -11.22
N ALA A 364 -4.08 37.60 -10.04
CA ALA A 364 -5.49 37.83 -9.75
C ALA A 364 -5.69 39.11 -8.93
N SER A 365 -4.65 39.96 -8.82
CA SER A 365 -4.70 41.24 -8.12
C SER A 365 -4.61 42.47 -9.03
N ASP A 366 -4.46 42.29 -10.35
CA ASP A 366 -4.27 43.35 -11.33
C ASP A 366 -3.17 44.34 -10.89
N ALA A 367 -2.08 43.80 -10.37
CA ALA A 367 -0.97 44.61 -9.90
C ALA A 367 -0.11 45.03 -11.11
N PRO A 368 0.08 46.33 -11.36
CA PRO A 368 0.87 46.79 -12.51
C PRO A 368 2.35 46.42 -12.39
N ASN A 369 2.80 46.02 -11.20
CA ASN A 369 4.15 45.56 -10.88
C ASN A 369 4.29 44.02 -10.89
N ALA A 370 3.28 43.27 -11.33
CA ALA A 370 3.34 41.82 -11.43
C ALA A 370 4.07 41.37 -12.71
N ALA A 371 4.92 40.34 -12.58
CA ALA A 371 5.56 39.65 -13.68
C ALA A 371 5.49 38.14 -13.45
N ILE A 372 5.11 37.38 -14.48
CA ILE A 372 5.10 35.92 -14.43
C ILE A 372 6.42 35.40 -14.98
N VAL A 373 7.13 34.61 -14.17
CA VAL A 373 8.47 34.11 -14.47
C VAL A 373 8.52 32.59 -14.29
N PRO A 374 8.75 31.82 -15.36
CA PRO A 374 9.03 30.40 -15.22
C PRO A 374 10.47 30.18 -14.74
N PHE A 375 10.69 29.11 -13.98
CA PHE A 375 12.03 28.66 -13.63
C PHE A 375 12.06 27.15 -13.41
N THR A 376 13.26 26.58 -13.37
CA THR A 376 13.43 25.13 -13.20
C THR A 376 14.44 24.83 -12.11
N HIS A 377 14.34 23.62 -11.56
CA HIS A 377 15.28 23.10 -10.58
C HIS A 377 15.58 21.64 -10.91
N ASP A 378 16.86 21.27 -10.94
CA ASP A 378 17.30 19.89 -11.13
C ASP A 378 17.72 19.32 -9.76
N PRO A 379 16.88 18.48 -9.12
CA PRO A 379 17.20 17.90 -7.81
C PRO A 379 18.51 17.12 -7.90
N ALA A 380 19.49 17.43 -7.05
CA ALA A 380 20.82 16.81 -7.10
C ALA A 380 21.52 16.90 -8.47
N GLY A 381 21.23 17.94 -9.26
CA GLY A 381 21.77 18.05 -10.63
C GLY A 381 21.21 17.02 -11.62
N ASP A 382 20.18 16.27 -11.21
CA ASP A 382 19.51 15.27 -12.03
C ASP A 382 18.51 15.92 -12.99
N VAL A 383 18.96 16.14 -14.22
CA VAL A 383 18.14 16.70 -15.32
C VAL A 383 16.94 15.81 -15.65
N SER A 384 17.03 14.49 -15.44
CA SER A 384 15.88 13.59 -15.68
C SER A 384 14.75 13.84 -14.68
N SER A 385 15.09 14.37 -13.50
CA SER A 385 14.14 14.73 -12.43
C SER A 385 13.81 16.23 -12.40
N ARG A 386 14.00 16.97 -13.50
CA ARG A 386 13.78 18.43 -13.54
C ARG A 386 12.38 18.83 -13.08
N GLN A 387 12.34 19.67 -12.05
CA GLN A 387 11.13 20.35 -11.57
C GLN A 387 10.88 21.60 -12.40
N TYR A 388 9.68 21.72 -12.97
CA TYR A 388 9.18 22.96 -13.58
C TYR A 388 8.39 23.76 -12.55
N MET A 389 8.65 25.06 -12.50
CA MET A 389 8.06 25.98 -11.54
C MET A 389 7.55 27.22 -12.25
N GLN A 390 6.51 27.83 -11.68
CA GLN A 390 6.01 29.14 -12.10
C GLN A 390 6.06 30.10 -10.91
N SER A 391 6.44 31.35 -11.15
CA SER A 391 6.45 32.41 -10.13
C SER A 391 5.66 33.63 -10.60
N VAL A 392 4.78 34.16 -9.75
CA VAL A 392 4.27 35.53 -9.92
C VAL A 392 5.07 36.44 -9.01
N VAL A 393 5.86 37.34 -9.60
CA VAL A 393 6.77 38.25 -8.92
C VAL A 393 6.18 39.65 -8.92
N TYR A 394 6.01 40.22 -7.75
CA TYR A 394 5.59 41.61 -7.56
C TYR A 394 6.81 42.44 -7.17
N ALA A 395 7.24 43.34 -8.06
CA ALA A 395 8.38 44.23 -7.78
C ALA A 395 8.09 45.18 -6.60
N ASP A 396 9.14 45.74 -5.98
CA ASP A 396 8.99 46.65 -4.83
C ASP A 396 8.13 47.86 -5.22
N ALA A 397 7.03 48.05 -4.50
CA ALA A 397 6.00 49.06 -4.72
C ALA A 397 5.18 49.22 -3.43
N PRO A 398 4.42 50.32 -3.26
CA PRO A 398 3.59 50.52 -2.07
C PRO A 398 2.74 49.29 -1.72
N ALA A 399 2.81 48.88 -0.46
CA ALA A 399 2.28 47.61 0.01
C ALA A 399 0.77 47.50 -0.19
N ARG A 400 0.37 46.44 -0.89
CA ARG A 400 -1.02 46.07 -1.18
C ARG A 400 -1.23 44.57 -1.05
N THR A 401 -2.49 44.14 -1.01
CA THR A 401 -2.82 42.72 -1.11
C THR A 401 -2.52 42.21 -2.51
N TYR A 402 -1.80 41.09 -2.58
CA TYR A 402 -1.54 40.37 -3.82
C TYR A 402 -2.24 39.01 -3.81
N ARG A 403 -2.63 38.56 -5.00
CA ARG A 403 -3.29 37.27 -5.22
C ARG A 403 -2.87 36.71 -6.56
N SER A 404 -2.51 35.44 -6.62
CA SER A 404 -2.31 34.75 -7.88
C SER A 404 -2.90 33.34 -7.85
N GLU A 405 -3.13 32.81 -9.04
CA GLU A 405 -3.73 31.50 -9.25
C GLU A 405 -2.94 30.71 -10.31
N TYR A 406 -2.82 29.41 -10.10
CA TYR A 406 -2.21 28.44 -10.99
C TYR A 406 -3.19 27.29 -11.20
N GLN A 407 -3.38 26.87 -12.45
CA GLN A 407 -4.28 25.77 -12.83
C GLN A 407 -3.58 24.80 -13.78
N ILE A 408 -3.83 23.50 -13.64
CA ILE A 408 -3.40 22.48 -14.61
C ILE A 408 -4.30 21.25 -14.50
N ASP A 409 -4.58 20.61 -15.64
CA ASP A 409 -5.26 19.32 -15.64
C ASP A 409 -4.25 18.19 -15.43
N LEU A 410 -4.60 17.22 -14.59
CA LEU A 410 -3.76 16.09 -14.26
C LEU A 410 -4.59 14.82 -14.04
N TRP A 411 -3.88 13.70 -14.01
CA TRP A 411 -4.43 12.44 -13.55
C TRP A 411 -3.53 11.81 -12.49
N THR A 412 -4.13 11.07 -11.56
CA THR A 412 -3.43 10.16 -10.62
C THR A 412 -3.98 8.75 -10.75
N ASN A 413 -3.25 7.74 -10.28
CA ASN A 413 -3.76 6.37 -10.12
C ASN A 413 -3.03 5.65 -8.98
N SER A 414 -3.54 4.48 -8.58
CA SER A 414 -2.72 3.53 -7.84
C SER A 414 -1.54 3.09 -8.70
N TYR A 415 -0.38 3.02 -8.08
CA TYR A 415 0.84 2.50 -8.68
C TYR A 415 1.60 1.77 -7.58
N ARG A 416 1.94 0.51 -7.84
CA ARG A 416 2.62 -0.33 -6.87
C ARG A 416 3.68 -1.19 -7.53
N THR A 417 4.83 -1.25 -6.87
CA THR A 417 5.89 -2.21 -7.18
C THR A 417 6.02 -3.15 -5.98
N PHE A 418 6.09 -4.45 -6.23
CA PHE A 418 6.24 -5.45 -5.18
C PHE A 418 7.72 -5.80 -5.00
N VAL A 419 8.32 -5.26 -3.95
CA VAL A 419 9.76 -5.36 -3.73
C VAL A 419 10.10 -6.64 -2.99
N TYR A 420 10.82 -7.53 -3.66
CA TYR A 420 11.51 -8.66 -3.04
C TYR A 420 12.93 -8.22 -2.66
N PRO A 421 13.26 -8.13 -1.35
CA PRO A 421 14.52 -7.54 -0.91
C PRO A 421 15.77 -8.22 -1.48
N HIS A 422 15.75 -9.53 -1.70
CA HIS A 422 16.89 -10.28 -2.27
C HIS A 422 17.23 -9.88 -3.72
N ARG A 423 16.28 -9.25 -4.44
CA ARG A 423 16.47 -8.81 -5.84
C ARG A 423 16.91 -7.35 -5.93
N VAL A 424 17.00 -6.65 -4.81
CA VAL A 424 17.58 -5.29 -4.75
C VAL A 424 19.05 -5.39 -5.12
N ASP A 425 19.49 -4.50 -6.01
CA ASP A 425 20.87 -4.44 -6.49
C ASP A 425 21.50 -3.07 -6.18
N ASP A 426 22.83 -2.98 -6.29
CA ASP A 426 23.60 -1.77 -6.05
C ASP A 426 23.84 -0.92 -7.32
N VAL A 427 23.19 -1.27 -8.44
CA VAL A 427 23.42 -0.64 -9.73
C VAL A 427 22.87 0.79 -9.72
N LYS A 428 23.79 1.76 -9.83
CA LYS A 428 23.51 3.20 -9.81
C LYS A 428 23.74 3.87 -11.16
N THR A 429 23.76 3.12 -12.27
CA THR A 429 24.07 3.66 -13.61
C THR A 429 23.13 4.80 -14.02
N ALA A 430 21.83 4.68 -13.71
CA ALA A 430 20.83 5.73 -13.94
C ALA A 430 21.08 7.02 -13.12
N LEU A 431 21.86 6.93 -12.04
CA LEU A 431 22.18 8.04 -11.14
C LEU A 431 23.61 8.57 -11.35
N ARG A 432 24.33 8.11 -12.39
CA ARG A 432 25.66 8.62 -12.70
C ARG A 432 25.62 10.13 -12.93
N ARG A 433 26.59 10.85 -12.36
CA ARG A 433 26.72 12.32 -12.43
C ARG A 433 25.59 13.09 -11.73
N THR A 434 24.90 12.44 -10.80
CA THR A 434 23.97 13.10 -9.88
C THR A 434 24.59 13.22 -8.49
N ASN A 435 24.05 14.13 -7.70
CA ASN A 435 24.56 14.50 -6.38
C ASN A 435 23.67 13.94 -5.26
N TYR A 436 22.96 12.82 -5.48
CA TYR A 436 22.04 12.27 -4.48
C TYR A 436 22.74 11.72 -3.24
N LEU A 437 24.07 11.56 -3.28
CA LEU A 437 24.90 11.18 -2.13
C LEU A 437 25.64 12.37 -1.52
N GLU A 438 25.60 13.55 -2.14
CA GLU A 438 26.23 14.74 -1.57
C GLU A 438 25.44 15.24 -0.35
N ASP A 439 26.19 15.82 0.58
CA ASP A 439 25.62 16.46 1.76
C ASP A 439 24.95 17.79 1.39
N ASP A 440 23.92 18.12 2.16
CA ASP A 440 23.42 19.48 2.31
C ASP A 440 23.54 19.80 3.80
N PRO A 441 24.51 20.64 4.21
CA PRO A 441 24.72 20.96 5.62
C PRO A 441 23.53 21.63 6.30
N GLU A 442 22.64 22.27 5.56
CA GLU A 442 21.41 22.85 6.11
C GLU A 442 20.29 21.83 6.26
N LEU A 443 20.25 20.80 5.41
CA LEU A 443 19.17 19.79 5.37
C LEU A 443 19.50 18.50 6.12
N TYR A 444 20.74 18.02 6.06
CA TYR A 444 21.18 16.72 6.60
C TYR A 444 22.36 16.82 7.55
N ASN A 445 23.37 17.62 7.19
CA ASN A 445 24.65 17.74 7.90
C ASN A 445 25.35 16.37 8.11
N LEU A 446 25.62 15.67 7.01
CA LEU A 446 26.27 14.35 6.99
C LEU A 446 27.72 14.36 7.55
N THR A 447 28.32 15.54 7.71
CA THR A 447 29.65 15.67 8.36
C THR A 447 29.65 15.31 9.84
N ASP A 448 28.49 15.34 10.52
CA ASP A 448 28.33 14.93 11.92
C ASP A 448 28.27 13.41 12.07
N LYS A 449 29.41 12.76 11.81
CA LYS A 449 29.55 11.29 11.82
C LYS A 449 29.15 10.67 13.14
N LYS A 450 29.50 11.31 14.26
CA LYS A 450 29.19 10.81 15.61
C LYS A 450 27.70 10.58 15.79
N THR A 451 26.87 11.53 15.37
CA THR A 451 25.41 11.44 15.53
C THR A 451 24.80 10.36 14.62
N TYR A 452 25.26 10.26 13.36
CA TYR A 452 24.78 9.24 12.44
C TYR A 452 25.25 7.82 12.83
N ASP A 453 26.51 7.65 13.21
CA ASP A 453 27.03 6.36 13.69
C ASP A 453 26.28 5.89 14.94
N GLY A 454 26.09 6.78 15.93
CA GLY A 454 25.31 6.46 17.13
C GLY A 454 23.87 6.06 16.83
N PHE A 455 23.24 6.68 15.83
CA PHE A 455 21.88 6.33 15.39
C PHE A 455 21.81 4.98 14.70
N LEU A 456 22.77 4.67 13.83
CA LEU A 456 22.85 3.36 13.18
C LEU A 456 23.01 2.24 14.21
N GLU A 457 23.82 2.44 15.25
CA GLU A 457 23.96 1.46 16.32
C GLU A 457 22.65 1.29 17.12
N ARG A 458 21.92 2.39 17.39
CA ARG A 458 20.58 2.29 18.00
C ARG A 458 19.58 1.55 17.11
N ILE A 459 19.59 1.77 15.81
CA ILE A 459 18.75 1.03 14.85
C ILE A 459 19.11 -0.45 14.86
N LYS A 460 20.40 -0.79 14.74
CA LYS A 460 20.87 -2.18 14.72
C LYS A 460 20.45 -2.91 16.00
N LYS A 461 20.70 -2.28 17.15
CA LYS A 461 20.30 -2.81 18.45
C LYS A 461 18.79 -3.01 18.55
N HIS A 462 17.99 -2.02 18.13
CA HIS A 462 16.52 -2.12 18.18
C HIS A 462 15.99 -3.32 17.38
N ILE A 463 16.50 -3.51 16.15
CA ILE A 463 16.08 -4.61 15.29
C ILE A 463 16.54 -5.97 15.85
N GLU A 464 17.77 -6.05 16.37
CA GLU A 464 18.28 -7.25 17.00
C GLU A 464 17.48 -7.61 18.27
N ASP A 465 17.20 -6.63 19.13
CA ASP A 465 16.39 -6.82 20.34
C ASP A 465 14.96 -7.25 19.98
N LYS A 466 14.37 -6.70 18.91
CA LYS A 466 12.98 -6.94 18.51
C LYS A 466 12.77 -8.27 17.77
N TYR A 467 13.72 -8.68 16.94
CA TYR A 467 13.56 -9.83 16.03
C TYR A 467 14.58 -10.96 16.24
N GLY A 468 15.59 -10.74 17.09
CA GLY A 468 16.66 -11.71 17.32
C GLY A 468 17.51 -11.97 16.07
N VAL A 469 17.60 -10.99 15.16
CA VAL A 469 18.44 -11.04 13.97
C VAL A 469 19.21 -9.72 13.78
N PRO A 470 20.45 -9.76 13.28
CA PRO A 470 21.18 -8.54 12.95
C PRO A 470 20.43 -7.69 11.92
N ALA A 471 20.48 -6.37 12.10
CA ALA A 471 19.91 -5.44 11.12
C ALA A 471 20.78 -5.37 9.87
N ASP A 472 20.23 -5.76 8.73
CA ASP A 472 20.85 -5.55 7.42
C ASP A 472 20.77 -4.06 7.05
N MET A 473 21.94 -3.40 7.06
CA MET A 473 22.10 -2.00 6.66
C MET A 473 22.82 -1.86 5.30
N GLU A 474 23.17 -2.97 4.64
CA GLU A 474 23.80 -2.99 3.33
C GLU A 474 22.75 -3.09 2.21
N ASN A 475 21.71 -3.89 2.41
CA ASN A 475 20.58 -3.95 1.49
C ASN A 475 19.72 -2.69 1.62
N ALA A 476 19.53 -1.97 0.51
CA ALA A 476 18.85 -0.68 0.52
C ALA A 476 17.39 -0.73 1.00
N TYR A 477 16.67 -1.83 0.75
CA TYR A 477 15.32 -1.99 1.26
C TYR A 477 15.34 -2.18 2.78
N TRP A 478 16.19 -3.08 3.29
CA TRP A 478 16.27 -3.36 4.71
C TRP A 478 16.80 -2.17 5.51
N ALA A 479 17.82 -1.46 5.02
CA ALA A 479 18.33 -0.26 5.67
C ALA A 479 17.23 0.81 5.85
N ALA A 480 16.45 1.07 4.80
CA ALA A 480 15.32 2.00 4.85
C ALA A 480 14.21 1.51 5.78
N ARG A 481 13.86 0.22 5.70
CA ARG A 481 12.86 -0.43 6.55
C ARG A 481 13.24 -0.36 8.03
N ASN A 482 14.48 -0.73 8.38
CA ASN A 482 15.00 -0.70 9.75
C ASN A 482 14.97 0.72 10.34
N THR A 483 15.37 1.71 9.53
CA THR A 483 15.31 3.14 9.92
C THR A 483 13.87 3.58 10.20
N ILE A 484 12.91 3.20 9.35
CA ILE A 484 11.50 3.55 9.52
C ILE A 484 10.88 2.88 10.74
N GLU A 485 11.17 1.59 10.97
CA GLU A 485 10.67 0.88 12.15
C GLU A 485 11.16 1.56 13.43
N TYR A 486 12.46 1.87 13.51
CA TYR A 486 13.00 2.60 14.64
C TYR A 486 12.32 3.96 14.83
N ILE A 487 12.17 4.76 13.77
CA ILE A 487 11.53 6.08 13.89
C ILE A 487 10.07 5.96 14.39
N GLN A 488 9.32 4.97 13.92
CA GLN A 488 7.92 4.83 14.31
C GLN A 488 7.72 4.23 15.71
N ASP A 489 8.66 3.43 16.19
CA ASP A 489 8.62 2.84 17.53
C ASP A 489 9.24 3.78 18.61
N VAL A 490 9.93 4.86 18.22
CA VAL A 490 10.67 5.73 19.17
C VAL A 490 10.16 7.18 19.22
N TYR A 491 9.48 7.66 18.19
CA TYR A 491 9.01 9.05 18.11
C TYR A 491 7.49 9.15 18.03
N TYR A 492 6.93 10.24 18.54
CA TYR A 492 5.53 10.60 18.29
C TYR A 492 5.37 11.70 17.25
N TYR A 493 4.18 11.76 16.66
CA TYR A 493 3.75 12.83 15.78
C TYR A 493 3.17 14.01 16.59
N PRO A 494 3.35 15.27 16.14
CA PRO A 494 2.82 16.43 16.82
C PRO A 494 1.28 16.52 16.84
N ASN A 495 0.74 17.23 17.83
CA ASN A 495 -0.68 17.56 17.95
C ASN A 495 -0.93 19.06 18.16
N ARG A 496 -1.51 19.70 17.14
CA ARG A 496 -1.88 21.13 17.15
C ARG A 496 -2.97 21.48 18.17
N ALA A 497 -4.04 20.68 18.25
CA ALA A 497 -5.19 20.97 19.11
C ALA A 497 -4.79 21.00 20.60
N LYS A 498 -3.73 20.27 20.95
CA LYS A 498 -3.16 20.20 22.30
C LYS A 498 -1.88 21.00 22.49
N ARG A 499 -1.48 21.81 21.50
CA ARG A 499 -0.25 22.63 21.53
C ARG A 499 1.02 21.80 21.82
N LYS A 500 1.13 20.64 21.18
CA LYS A 500 2.30 19.75 21.22
C LYS A 500 2.99 19.76 19.84
N PRO A 501 3.81 20.78 19.52
CA PRO A 501 4.49 20.88 18.23
C PRO A 501 5.67 19.89 18.15
N ALA A 502 6.24 19.75 16.96
CA ALA A 502 7.50 19.02 16.79
C ALA A 502 8.65 19.74 17.53
N ALA A 503 9.67 18.99 17.92
CA ALA A 503 10.83 19.53 18.62
C ALA A 503 11.61 20.51 17.73
N VAL A 504 11.91 21.68 18.29
CA VAL A 504 12.68 22.76 17.65
C VAL A 504 13.64 23.40 18.64
N ASP A 505 14.82 23.80 18.16
CA ASP A 505 15.82 24.61 18.86
C ASP A 505 16.45 25.60 17.85
N TYR A 506 15.91 26.81 17.82
CA TYR A 506 16.33 27.85 16.88
C TYR A 506 17.78 28.30 17.09
N SER A 507 18.32 28.18 18.31
CA SER A 507 19.71 28.58 18.61
C SER A 507 20.72 27.68 17.92
N ARG A 508 20.39 26.38 17.82
CA ARG A 508 21.17 25.36 17.11
C ARG A 508 20.76 25.21 15.64
N LYS A 509 19.88 26.08 15.13
CA LYS A 509 19.24 25.95 13.80
C LYS A 509 18.53 24.60 13.61
N HIS A 510 18.00 24.04 14.70
CA HIS A 510 17.18 22.84 14.71
C HIS A 510 15.72 23.24 14.47
N TYR A 511 15.34 23.28 13.21
CA TYR A 511 13.97 23.61 12.80
C TYR A 511 13.15 22.34 12.63
N ASP A 512 11.83 22.44 12.50
CA ASP A 512 10.92 21.27 12.36
C ASP A 512 11.38 20.30 11.24
N ALA A 513 11.88 20.85 10.13
CA ALA A 513 12.22 20.08 8.94
C ALA A 513 13.71 19.78 8.72
N ASN A 514 14.63 20.38 9.48
CA ASN A 514 16.08 20.31 9.22
C ASN A 514 16.95 20.91 10.35
N PRO A 515 18.25 20.54 10.42
CA PRO A 515 18.91 19.44 9.72
C PRO A 515 18.58 18.07 10.32
N GLY A 516 18.75 17.01 9.51
CA GLY A 516 18.42 15.62 9.89
C GLY A 516 19.20 15.08 11.10
N ASN A 517 20.48 15.42 11.24
CA ASN A 517 21.30 14.99 12.39
C ASN A 517 20.71 15.46 13.74
N LEU A 518 20.18 16.69 13.83
CA LEU A 518 19.59 17.21 15.06
C LEU A 518 18.26 16.51 15.41
N LYS A 519 17.58 15.92 14.42
CA LYS A 519 16.38 15.09 14.64
C LYS A 519 16.73 13.71 15.16
N ILE A 520 17.81 13.15 14.63
CA ILE A 520 18.39 11.90 15.07
C ILE A 520 18.87 11.99 16.53
N GLU A 521 19.50 13.09 16.90
CA GLU A 521 20.01 13.35 18.26
C GLU A 521 18.92 13.27 19.34
N LEU A 522 17.65 13.53 18.98
CA LEU A 522 16.54 13.46 19.94
C LEU A 522 16.39 12.08 20.61
N SER A 523 16.83 11.00 19.95
CA SER A 523 16.80 9.65 20.53
C SER A 523 18.14 9.19 21.12
N ASP A 524 19.12 10.08 21.28
CA ASP A 524 20.41 9.76 21.88
C ASP A 524 20.34 9.54 23.40
N ARG A 525 19.18 9.84 23.99
CA ARG A 525 18.87 9.66 25.40
C ARG A 525 17.68 8.71 25.60
N PRO A 526 17.48 8.17 26.81
CA PRO A 526 16.28 7.41 27.13
C PRO A 526 15.02 8.20 26.78
N TYR A 527 13.93 7.48 26.50
CA TYR A 527 12.72 8.09 25.98
C TYR A 527 12.22 9.26 26.85
N ASP A 528 11.84 10.37 26.22
CA ASP A 528 11.05 11.42 26.85
C ASP A 528 10.00 12.04 25.91
N LYS A 529 9.05 12.75 26.51
CA LYS A 529 7.91 13.40 25.82
C LYS A 529 8.27 14.51 24.83
N THR A 530 9.56 14.79 24.62
CA THR A 530 10.04 15.79 23.65
C THR A 530 10.49 15.15 22.34
N GLN A 531 10.53 13.83 22.24
CA GLN A 531 10.77 13.09 21.00
C GLN A 531 9.57 13.14 20.04
N ILE A 532 9.22 14.35 19.63
CA ILE A 532 8.09 14.66 18.75
C ILE A 532 8.62 15.15 17.40
N ILE A 533 8.20 14.48 16.33
CA ILE A 533 8.67 14.78 14.98
C ILE A 533 7.55 14.70 13.94
N ALA A 534 7.56 15.67 13.02
CA ALA A 534 6.64 15.73 11.88
C ALA A 534 7.14 14.88 10.69
N CYS A 535 6.27 14.68 9.69
CA CYS A 535 6.60 14.01 8.43
C CYS A 535 7.80 14.64 7.70
N SER A 536 7.98 15.95 7.91
CA SER A 536 9.09 16.70 7.36
C SER A 536 10.44 16.29 7.96
N GLY A 537 10.53 16.29 9.30
CA GLY A 537 11.72 15.85 10.02
C GLY A 537 12.05 14.38 9.74
N THR A 538 11.06 13.50 9.71
CA THR A 538 11.31 12.08 9.43
C THR A 538 11.83 11.83 8.03
N SER A 539 11.33 12.55 7.02
CA SER A 539 11.84 12.41 5.65
C SER A 539 13.33 12.77 5.53
N VAL A 540 13.80 13.79 6.25
CA VAL A 540 15.22 14.17 6.24
C VAL A 540 16.06 13.24 7.10
N MET A 541 15.52 12.67 8.18
CA MET A 541 16.19 11.60 8.93
C MET A 541 16.41 10.39 8.02
N VAL A 542 15.36 9.88 7.38
CA VAL A 542 15.45 8.71 6.50
C VAL A 542 16.41 8.99 5.35
N ALA A 543 16.25 10.10 4.63
CA ALA A 543 17.12 10.40 3.49
C ALA A 543 18.56 10.69 3.93
N GLY A 544 18.77 11.38 5.06
CA GLY A 544 20.10 11.63 5.62
C GLY A 544 20.81 10.34 6.01
N THR A 545 20.14 9.45 6.75
CA THR A 545 20.69 8.15 7.16
C THR A 545 21.05 7.29 5.96
N MET A 546 20.19 7.20 4.94
CA MET A 546 20.49 6.43 3.73
C MET A 546 21.71 7.00 2.98
N ARG A 547 21.78 8.33 2.83
CA ARG A 547 22.93 8.97 2.18
C ARG A 547 24.22 8.78 2.94
N TYR A 548 24.17 8.87 4.27
CA TYR A 548 25.32 8.65 5.14
C TYR A 548 25.96 7.28 4.91
N ILE A 549 25.14 6.23 4.72
CA ILE A 549 25.59 4.87 4.43
C ILE A 549 25.75 4.58 2.93
N GLY A 550 25.76 5.60 2.06
CA GLY A 550 26.04 5.44 0.63
C GLY A 550 24.86 4.99 -0.25
N ILE A 551 23.64 5.04 0.27
CA ILE A 551 22.40 4.70 -0.45
C ILE A 551 21.72 5.98 -0.95
N PRO A 552 21.52 6.15 -2.27
CA PRO A 552 20.85 7.33 -2.81
C PRO A 552 19.41 7.44 -2.29
N ALA A 553 19.09 8.59 -1.70
CA ALA A 553 17.77 8.89 -1.18
C ALA A 553 17.39 10.35 -1.41
N ARG A 554 16.09 10.59 -1.59
CA ARG A 554 15.49 11.92 -1.82
C ARG A 554 14.15 12.02 -1.11
N TRP A 555 13.59 13.22 -1.02
CA TRP A 555 12.29 13.44 -0.38
C TRP A 555 11.25 13.93 -1.38
N LEU A 556 9.97 13.69 -1.08
CA LEU A 556 8.82 14.10 -1.88
C LEU A 556 7.93 15.10 -1.16
N GLY A 557 7.56 16.19 -1.82
CA GLY A 557 6.49 17.10 -1.43
C GLY A 557 5.18 16.70 -2.08
N THR A 558 4.16 16.37 -1.28
CA THR A 558 2.90 15.85 -1.81
C THR A 558 1.65 16.59 -1.30
N SER A 559 0.57 16.46 -2.06
CA SER A 559 -0.78 16.89 -1.69
C SER A 559 -1.75 15.73 -1.86
N THR A 560 -2.83 15.73 -1.08
CA THR A 560 -3.87 14.70 -1.17
C THR A 560 -5.23 15.37 -1.10
N GLN A 561 -6.12 14.99 -2.01
CA GLN A 561 -7.52 15.40 -1.98
C GLN A 561 -8.19 14.97 -0.65
N GLN A 562 -8.88 15.90 0.01
CA GLN A 562 -9.65 15.55 1.21
C GLN A 562 -10.93 14.79 0.85
N GLY A 563 -11.35 13.88 1.74
CA GLY A 563 -12.51 13.03 1.50
C GLY A 563 -13.86 13.78 1.44
N PRO A 564 -14.93 13.11 0.98
CA PRO A 564 -16.25 13.71 0.69
C PRO A 564 -16.83 14.58 1.79
N ALA A 565 -16.58 14.24 3.06
CA ALA A 565 -17.06 15.02 4.22
C ALA A 565 -16.68 16.51 4.22
N LYS A 566 -15.77 16.95 3.34
CA LYS A 566 -15.31 18.34 3.21
C LYS A 566 -15.92 19.12 2.05
N TRP A 567 -16.51 18.45 1.08
CA TRP A 567 -17.00 19.08 -0.16
C TRP A 567 -18.38 18.55 -0.60
N ASP A 568 -18.74 17.31 -0.29
CA ASP A 568 -20.02 16.68 -0.62
C ASP A 568 -21.15 17.19 0.29
N THR A 569 -21.70 18.35 -0.05
CA THR A 569 -22.71 19.03 0.77
C THR A 569 -24.08 18.33 0.73
N ASN A 570 -24.40 17.68 -0.39
CA ASN A 570 -25.68 16.99 -0.61
C ASN A 570 -25.64 15.50 -0.20
N ARG A 571 -24.46 14.98 0.18
CA ARG A 571 -24.20 13.60 0.64
C ARG A 571 -24.52 12.54 -0.41
N ASN A 572 -24.38 12.87 -1.69
CA ASN A 572 -24.60 11.94 -2.78
C ASN A 572 -23.35 11.08 -3.08
N GLY A 573 -22.18 11.49 -2.58
CA GLY A 573 -20.88 10.84 -2.77
C GLY A 573 -20.20 11.16 -4.10
N ILE A 574 -20.62 12.21 -4.81
CA ILE A 574 -20.18 12.62 -6.15
C ILE A 574 -19.62 14.04 -6.07
N LEU A 575 -18.46 14.27 -6.68
CA LEU A 575 -17.90 15.62 -6.80
C LEU A 575 -18.59 16.32 -7.97
N ASP A 576 -19.63 17.07 -7.66
CA ASP A 576 -20.55 17.67 -8.62
C ASP A 576 -19.89 18.82 -9.41
N GLU A 577 -20.50 19.20 -10.53
CA GLU A 577 -19.99 20.30 -11.34
C GLU A 577 -20.00 21.62 -10.55
N GLY A 578 -18.87 22.32 -10.54
CA GLY A 578 -18.68 23.55 -9.77
C GLY A 578 -18.31 23.31 -8.30
N GLU A 579 -18.37 22.07 -7.81
CA GLU A 579 -17.79 21.72 -6.51
C GLU A 579 -16.27 21.60 -6.59
N THR A 580 -15.62 21.88 -5.47
CA THR A 580 -14.17 21.89 -5.37
C THR A 580 -13.74 21.15 -4.10
N ALA A 581 -12.93 20.10 -4.27
CA ALA A 581 -12.37 19.36 -3.16
C ALA A 581 -11.05 19.99 -2.71
N THR A 582 -11.00 20.49 -1.48
CA THR A 582 -9.74 21.00 -0.91
C THR A 582 -8.70 19.88 -0.79
N CYS A 583 -7.45 20.18 -1.10
CA CYS A 583 -6.31 19.29 -0.91
C CYS A 583 -5.49 19.70 0.32
N THR A 584 -4.81 18.73 0.92
CA THR A 584 -3.81 19.02 1.95
C THR A 584 -2.61 19.73 1.35
N ASN A 585 -2.07 20.72 2.04
CA ASN A 585 -0.81 21.36 1.70
C ASN A 585 0.35 20.68 2.45
N GLY A 586 0.72 19.48 1.99
CA GLY A 586 1.94 18.79 2.39
C GLY A 586 1.76 17.53 3.23
N HIS A 587 2.22 16.40 2.69
CA HIS A 587 2.83 15.30 3.45
C HIS A 587 4.20 15.02 2.83
N ARG A 588 5.22 14.75 3.65
CA ARG A 588 6.58 14.50 3.18
C ARG A 588 7.02 13.10 3.59
N TYR A 589 7.68 12.42 2.67
CA TYR A 589 8.28 11.11 2.87
C TYR A 589 9.41 10.94 1.86
N SER A 590 10.10 9.81 1.90
CA SER A 590 11.33 9.62 1.15
C SER A 590 11.14 8.65 -0.01
N GLN A 591 11.98 8.80 -1.02
CA GLN A 591 12.26 7.77 -2.00
C GLN A 591 13.70 7.28 -1.81
N VAL A 592 13.88 5.96 -1.85
CA VAL A 592 15.18 5.30 -1.78
C VAL A 592 15.41 4.56 -3.09
N TRP A 593 16.62 4.65 -3.63
CA TRP A 593 16.99 3.93 -4.85
C TRP A 593 17.27 2.46 -4.51
N LEU A 594 16.46 1.55 -5.04
CA LEU A 594 16.56 0.10 -4.80
C LEU A 594 17.20 -0.66 -5.99
N GLY A 595 18.06 0.02 -6.74
CA GLY A 595 18.79 -0.58 -7.85
C GLY A 595 18.08 -0.50 -9.20
N SER A 596 18.67 -1.16 -10.20
CA SER A 596 18.23 -1.08 -11.60
C SER A 596 16.85 -1.69 -11.86
N ARG A 597 16.44 -2.67 -11.05
CA ARG A 597 15.14 -3.35 -11.20
C ARG A 597 13.96 -2.52 -10.71
N TYR A 598 14.13 -1.87 -9.56
CA TYR A 598 13.04 -1.22 -8.84
C TYR A 598 13.08 0.31 -8.93
N GLY A 599 14.26 0.91 -9.14
CA GLY A 599 14.43 2.36 -9.19
C GLY A 599 14.06 3.05 -7.87
N TRP A 600 13.37 4.18 -7.95
CA TRP A 600 12.95 4.97 -6.79
C TRP A 600 11.68 4.41 -6.14
N ILE A 601 11.80 3.93 -4.89
CA ILE A 601 10.68 3.36 -4.13
C ILE A 601 10.37 4.22 -2.90
N CYS A 602 9.07 4.39 -2.61
CA CYS A 602 8.56 5.25 -1.53
C CYS A 602 8.67 4.59 -0.14
N PHE A 603 9.07 5.39 0.83
CA PHE A 603 9.28 5.02 2.23
C PHE A 603 8.81 6.16 3.16
N ASP A 604 7.79 5.90 3.98
CA ASP A 604 7.18 6.90 4.88
C ASP A 604 7.40 6.60 6.37
N GLY A 605 8.44 7.23 6.94
CA GLY A 605 8.78 7.16 8.36
C GLY A 605 7.92 8.01 9.30
N THR A 606 6.81 8.59 8.85
CA THR A 606 5.99 9.46 9.70
C THR A 606 5.39 8.71 10.90
N PRO A 607 5.62 9.15 12.15
CA PRO A 607 5.13 8.42 13.32
C PRO A 607 3.63 8.60 13.55
N SER A 608 3.10 7.86 14.53
CA SER A 608 1.72 7.99 14.99
C SER A 608 1.55 9.15 15.96
N LYS A 609 0.34 9.72 16.03
CA LYS A 609 -0.04 10.53 17.20
C LYS A 609 -0.31 9.58 18.37
N PRO A 610 0.02 9.96 19.62
CA PRO A 610 -0.31 9.15 20.77
C PRO A 610 -1.81 9.05 21.01
N ASP A 611 -2.24 7.92 21.57
CA ASP A 611 -3.61 7.75 22.05
C ASP A 611 -3.91 8.70 23.19
N LEU A 612 -5.14 9.22 23.20
CA LEU A 612 -5.61 10.27 24.12
C LEU A 612 -4.72 11.55 24.13
N ASN A 613 -3.73 11.62 23.24
CA ASN A 613 -2.66 12.62 23.19
C ASN A 613 -1.72 12.58 24.41
N ASP A 614 -1.49 11.41 24.99
CA ASP A 614 -0.52 11.21 26.06
C ASP A 614 0.88 10.94 25.50
N TYR A 615 1.81 11.86 25.75
CA TYR A 615 3.19 11.77 25.27
C TYR A 615 4.16 11.23 26.34
N ASP A 616 3.69 10.99 27.57
CA ASP A 616 4.54 10.46 28.64
C ASP A 616 4.97 8.99 28.43
N PRO A 617 4.15 8.06 27.90
CA PRO A 617 4.60 6.71 27.58
C PRO A 617 5.39 6.66 26.26
N VAL A 618 6.27 5.66 26.12
CA VAL A 618 6.94 5.35 24.84
C VAL A 618 5.89 5.03 23.77
N PRO A 619 6.12 5.37 22.48
CA PRO A 619 5.26 4.91 21.40
C PRO A 619 5.07 3.38 21.42
N PRO A 620 3.84 2.88 21.27
CA PRO A 620 3.61 1.44 21.16
C PRO A 620 4.26 0.90 19.88
N LEU A 621 4.65 -0.37 19.90
CA LEU A 621 5.18 -1.02 18.72
C LEU A 621 4.14 -1.06 17.61
N GLN A 622 4.57 -0.78 16.39
CA GLN A 622 3.65 -0.78 15.25
C GLN A 622 3.47 -2.17 14.63
N THR A 623 2.29 -2.40 14.04
CA THR A 623 1.93 -3.64 13.32
C THR A 623 2.71 -3.80 12.02
N GLN A 624 2.91 -5.05 11.56
CA GLN A 624 3.51 -5.30 10.25
C GLN A 624 2.65 -4.74 9.11
N TRP A 625 1.33 -4.74 9.26
CA TRP A 625 0.40 -4.10 8.33
C TRP A 625 0.76 -2.64 8.08
N ARG A 626 0.97 -1.88 9.16
CA ARG A 626 1.38 -0.48 9.06
C ARG A 626 2.71 -0.31 8.33
N TYR A 627 3.65 -1.19 8.59
CA TYR A 627 4.95 -1.10 7.92
C TYR A 627 4.89 -1.49 6.44
N MET A 628 4.13 -2.51 6.06
CA MET A 628 3.86 -2.84 4.65
C MET A 628 3.16 -1.69 3.92
N GLN A 629 2.29 -0.96 4.62
CA GLN A 629 1.68 0.24 4.07
C GLN A 629 2.69 1.38 3.90
N ARG A 630 3.81 1.43 4.62
CA ARG A 630 4.74 2.57 4.61
C ARG A 630 6.06 2.31 3.90
N CYS A 631 6.39 1.06 3.60
CA CYS A 631 7.67 0.64 3.04
C CYS A 631 7.42 -0.06 1.69
N GLY A 632 7.58 0.67 0.58
CA GLY A 632 7.43 0.10 -0.76
C GLY A 632 5.99 -0.06 -1.28
N SER A 633 4.98 0.46 -0.59
CA SER A 633 3.58 0.41 -1.01
C SER A 633 3.18 1.44 -2.09
N GLY A 634 4.10 2.32 -2.48
CA GLY A 634 3.81 3.47 -3.33
C GLY A 634 3.38 4.71 -2.52
N HIS A 635 2.36 5.43 -2.98
CA HIS A 635 2.00 6.75 -2.48
C HIS A 635 0.91 6.76 -1.37
N LEU A 636 0.67 5.61 -0.71
CA LEU A 636 -0.29 5.38 0.38
C LEU A 636 -1.78 5.57 0.01
N THR A 637 -2.08 6.49 -0.90
CA THR A 637 -3.42 6.92 -1.29
C THR A 637 -3.41 7.23 -2.79
N GLU A 638 -4.38 6.71 -3.54
CA GLU A 638 -4.45 6.84 -5.01
C GLU A 638 -4.62 8.29 -5.51
N LYS A 639 -5.18 9.16 -4.65
CA LYS A 639 -5.40 10.59 -4.91
C LYS A 639 -4.24 11.48 -4.46
N ARG A 640 -3.04 10.91 -4.28
CA ARG A 640 -1.86 11.68 -3.89
C ARG A 640 -1.18 12.25 -5.13
N ILE A 641 -0.92 13.55 -5.07
CA ILE A 641 -0.22 14.31 -6.10
C ILE A 641 1.18 14.60 -5.59
N VAL A 642 2.20 14.18 -6.33
CA VAL A 642 3.59 14.56 -6.12
C VAL A 642 3.84 15.88 -6.84
N LEU A 643 4.12 16.91 -6.04
CA LEU A 643 4.32 18.28 -6.50
C LEU A 643 5.80 18.65 -6.52
N ASN A 644 6.63 17.99 -5.70
CA ASN A 644 8.05 18.30 -5.61
C ASN A 644 8.88 17.07 -5.29
N VAL A 645 10.08 17.01 -5.87
CA VAL A 645 11.15 16.07 -5.52
C VAL A 645 12.33 16.93 -5.10
N GLY A 646 12.88 16.66 -3.92
CA GLY A 646 14.03 17.41 -3.46
C GLY A 646 15.14 16.54 -2.92
N SER A 647 16.35 17.07 -3.05
CA SER A 647 17.57 16.45 -2.54
C SER A 647 18.40 17.39 -1.67
N LYS A 648 18.03 18.67 -1.61
CA LYS A 648 18.72 19.75 -0.91
C LYS A 648 17.69 20.79 -0.47
N LEU A 649 18.12 21.75 0.35
CA LEU A 649 17.30 22.88 0.76
C LEU A 649 16.89 23.70 -0.46
N PHE A 650 15.58 23.80 -0.70
CA PHE A 650 15.05 24.53 -1.84
C PHE A 650 14.54 25.91 -1.42
N ARG A 651 15.42 26.91 -1.48
CA ARG A 651 15.17 28.29 -1.04
C ARG A 651 13.87 28.93 -1.55
N PRO A 652 13.43 28.76 -2.82
CA PRO A 652 12.17 29.34 -3.29
C PRO A 652 10.92 28.87 -2.52
N LEU A 653 10.98 27.69 -1.92
CA LEU A 653 9.91 27.07 -1.13
C LEU A 653 10.25 27.00 0.36
N TYR A 654 11.36 27.61 0.76
CA TYR A 654 11.79 27.76 2.15
C TYR A 654 11.22 29.06 2.73
N ARG A 655 10.83 29.02 4.00
CA ARG A 655 10.43 30.19 4.78
C ARG A 655 11.60 30.60 5.66
N ASP A 656 12.17 31.78 5.38
CA ASP A 656 13.18 32.38 6.25
C ASP A 656 12.52 32.80 7.59
N PHE A 657 12.66 31.96 8.62
CA PHE A 657 12.06 32.20 9.95
C PHE A 657 13.00 33.02 10.84
N LYS A 658 12.51 34.16 11.35
CA LYS A 658 12.97 34.73 12.63
C LYS A 658 12.05 34.18 13.71
N TYR A 659 12.59 33.72 14.84
CA TYR A 659 11.82 33.10 15.93
C TYR A 659 10.53 33.85 16.23
N ASP A 660 9.38 33.17 16.11
CA ASP A 660 8.05 33.67 16.48
C ASP A 660 7.40 32.60 17.38
N GLU A 661 7.33 32.93 18.68
CA GLU A 661 6.78 32.08 19.72
C GLU A 661 5.30 31.70 19.45
N ARG A 662 4.51 32.60 18.85
CA ARG A 662 3.11 32.31 18.51
C ARG A 662 3.03 31.33 17.35
N ALA A 663 3.89 31.49 16.35
CA ALA A 663 3.93 30.57 15.22
C ALA A 663 4.53 29.21 15.58
N ALA A 664 5.48 29.15 16.53
CA ALA A 664 6.07 27.91 17.02
C ALA A 664 5.05 27.00 17.73
N VAL A 665 4.17 27.57 18.55
CA VAL A 665 3.10 26.83 19.27
C VAL A 665 2.03 26.27 18.32
N HIS A 666 1.86 26.90 17.15
CA HIS A 666 0.90 26.48 16.12
C HIS A 666 1.55 25.74 14.94
N ASN A 667 2.87 25.52 14.99
CA ASN A 667 3.61 24.85 13.93
C ASN A 667 3.27 23.36 13.94
N ALA A 668 2.53 22.94 12.92
CA ALA A 668 1.83 21.66 12.89
C ALA A 668 2.25 20.78 11.71
N CYS A 669 3.55 20.80 11.34
CA CYS A 669 4.21 20.08 10.23
C CYS A 669 4.46 20.95 8.99
N GLY A 670 5.48 21.81 9.06
CA GLY A 670 5.87 22.69 7.94
C GLY A 670 6.55 23.97 8.36
N GLY A 671 7.33 23.94 9.45
CA GLY A 671 7.94 25.13 10.05
C GLY A 671 8.78 25.96 9.10
N ASP A 672 9.46 25.29 8.17
CA ASP A 672 10.59 25.91 7.46
C ASP A 672 10.55 25.69 5.94
N GLN A 673 9.86 24.66 5.45
CA GLN A 673 9.67 24.41 4.03
C GLN A 673 8.19 24.15 3.72
N ARG A 674 7.66 24.87 2.74
CA ARG A 674 6.32 24.64 2.16
C ARG A 674 6.54 24.08 0.76
N TYR A 675 6.48 22.76 0.65
CA TYR A 675 7.05 21.99 -0.46
C TYR A 675 6.34 22.12 -1.81
N ASN A 676 5.13 22.65 -1.82
CA ASN A 676 4.25 22.59 -2.99
C ASN A 676 4.08 23.98 -3.62
N LEU A 677 3.76 24.97 -2.79
CA LEU A 677 3.69 26.37 -3.17
C LEU A 677 4.00 27.27 -1.98
N LYS A 678 4.53 28.47 -2.25
CA LYS A 678 4.86 29.43 -1.19
C LYS A 678 4.88 30.87 -1.67
N GLY A 679 4.24 31.77 -0.91
CA GLY A 679 4.52 33.20 -0.91
C GLY A 679 5.83 33.51 -0.17
N ARG A 680 6.76 34.17 -0.85
CA ARG A 680 8.08 34.60 -0.34
C ARG A 680 8.19 36.12 -0.38
N PHE A 681 8.89 36.67 0.61
CA PHE A 681 9.04 38.10 0.82
C PHE A 681 10.51 38.46 0.98
N GLU A 682 10.93 39.56 0.37
CA GLU A 682 12.25 40.14 0.62
C GLU A 682 12.37 40.72 2.04
N LYS A 683 11.30 41.34 2.55
CA LYS A 683 11.19 41.88 3.91
C LYS A 683 10.05 41.20 4.65
N SER A 684 10.29 39.97 5.11
CA SER A 684 9.25 39.09 5.67
C SER A 684 8.55 39.63 6.92
N ASP A 685 9.17 40.56 7.63
CA ASP A 685 8.63 41.28 8.80
C ASP A 685 7.53 42.29 8.44
N LEU A 686 7.39 42.66 7.17
CA LEU A 686 6.38 43.61 6.70
C LEU A 686 5.12 42.93 6.13
N TRP A 687 5.11 41.59 6.08
CA TRP A 687 4.06 40.79 5.46
C TRP A 687 3.52 39.74 6.42
N ARG A 688 2.21 39.53 6.37
CA ARG A 688 1.57 38.41 7.03
C ARG A 688 1.97 37.10 6.36
N PRO A 689 1.91 35.96 7.08
CA PRO A 689 2.05 34.65 6.46
C PRO A 689 1.10 34.50 5.26
N SER A 690 1.63 34.00 4.14
CA SER A 690 0.83 33.76 2.94
C SER A 690 -0.34 32.81 3.20
N GLY A 691 -1.50 33.13 2.64
CA GLY A 691 -2.64 32.22 2.53
C GLY A 691 -2.44 31.32 1.31
N ASP A 692 -2.16 30.05 1.56
CA ASP A 692 -1.81 29.06 0.54
C ASP A 692 -2.99 28.07 0.37
N GLY A 693 -3.54 27.94 -0.83
CA GLY A 693 -4.68 27.07 -1.14
C GLY A 693 -4.36 26.06 -2.24
N ILE A 694 -4.79 24.81 -2.06
CA ILE A 694 -4.74 23.74 -3.07
C ILE A 694 -6.11 23.09 -3.11
N SER A 695 -6.66 22.92 -4.30
CA SER A 695 -7.90 22.20 -4.50
C SER A 695 -7.95 21.50 -5.85
N VAL A 696 -8.89 20.58 -5.99
CA VAL A 696 -9.17 19.90 -7.24
C VAL A 696 -10.64 19.98 -7.61
N GLU A 697 -10.91 20.02 -8.90
CA GLU A 697 -12.24 19.93 -9.50
C GLU A 697 -12.33 18.66 -10.33
N ASN A 698 -13.54 18.12 -10.43
CA ASN A 698 -13.82 17.02 -11.32
C ASN A 698 -13.86 17.52 -12.79
N LEU A 699 -13.39 16.70 -13.72
CA LEU A 699 -13.42 16.98 -15.16
C LEU A 699 -14.33 16.02 -15.93
N CYS A 700 -14.74 14.91 -15.32
CA CYS A 700 -15.53 13.86 -15.94
C CYS A 700 -16.81 13.68 -15.15
N PHE A 701 -17.96 13.94 -15.76
CA PHE A 701 -19.26 13.84 -15.09
C PHE A 701 -20.15 12.80 -15.77
N ILE A 702 -20.87 12.02 -14.96
CA ILE A 702 -21.94 11.13 -15.40
C ILE A 702 -23.25 11.71 -14.89
N GLU A 703 -24.17 12.00 -15.80
CA GLU A 703 -25.43 12.67 -15.47
C GLU A 703 -26.61 11.93 -16.10
N ASP A 704 -27.83 12.34 -15.74
CA ASP A 704 -29.08 11.80 -16.31
C ASP A 704 -29.16 10.26 -16.27
N VAL A 705 -28.79 9.63 -15.16
CA VAL A 705 -28.93 8.17 -15.00
C VAL A 705 -30.42 7.81 -14.91
N LYS A 706 -30.93 7.15 -15.95
CA LYS A 706 -32.35 6.82 -16.12
C LYS A 706 -32.58 5.32 -16.29
N LEU A 707 -33.73 4.87 -15.82
CA LEU A 707 -34.17 3.48 -15.86
C LEU A 707 -35.37 3.36 -16.80
N TYR A 708 -35.35 2.35 -17.67
CA TYR A 708 -36.41 2.06 -18.63
C TYR A 708 -36.74 0.57 -18.65
N GLY A 709 -37.98 0.25 -19.02
CA GLY A 709 -38.43 -1.13 -19.19
C GLY A 709 -38.85 -1.82 -17.89
N PRO A 710 -39.23 -3.09 -17.98
CA PRO A 710 -39.70 -3.87 -16.84
C PRO A 710 -38.54 -4.28 -15.91
N LYS A 711 -38.87 -4.65 -14.67
CA LYS A 711 -37.88 -4.89 -13.60
C LYS A 711 -36.93 -6.08 -13.86
N ASP A 712 -37.37 -7.06 -14.64
CA ASP A 712 -36.62 -8.24 -15.05
C ASP A 712 -35.63 -7.99 -16.20
N LYS A 713 -35.83 -6.91 -16.97
CA LYS A 713 -34.92 -6.43 -18.02
C LYS A 713 -34.87 -4.91 -18.02
N THR A 714 -34.34 -4.34 -16.93
CA THR A 714 -34.24 -2.90 -16.79
C THR A 714 -33.06 -2.39 -17.61
N LYS A 715 -33.35 -1.48 -18.56
CA LYS A 715 -32.32 -0.76 -19.30
C LYS A 715 -31.93 0.49 -18.54
N VAL A 716 -30.64 0.60 -18.21
CA VAL A 716 -30.06 1.80 -17.61
C VAL A 716 -29.40 2.61 -18.71
N THR A 717 -29.63 3.93 -18.73
CA THR A 717 -28.95 4.87 -19.63
C THR A 717 -28.35 6.03 -18.86
N TRP A 718 -27.32 6.67 -19.39
CA TRP A 718 -26.71 7.85 -18.80
C TRP A 718 -26.10 8.77 -19.88
N LYS A 719 -25.84 10.03 -19.50
CA LYS A 719 -25.07 10.98 -20.29
C LYS A 719 -23.71 11.22 -19.67
N LEU A 720 -22.80 11.70 -20.51
CA LEU A 720 -21.45 12.08 -20.12
C LEU A 720 -21.25 13.56 -20.43
N LYS A 721 -20.68 14.29 -19.49
CA LYS A 721 -20.29 15.69 -19.61
C LYS A 721 -18.84 15.87 -19.18
N GLY A 722 -18.15 16.84 -19.77
CA GLY A 722 -16.74 17.14 -19.48
C GLY A 722 -15.73 16.36 -20.33
N ASP A 723 -14.48 16.34 -19.88
CA ASP A 723 -13.29 16.01 -20.68
C ASP A 723 -12.92 14.52 -20.67
N TRP A 724 -13.88 13.64 -20.95
CA TRP A 724 -13.69 12.18 -20.94
C TRP A 724 -12.61 11.67 -21.91
N ASP A 725 -12.29 12.43 -22.95
CA ASP A 725 -11.22 12.08 -23.89
C ASP A 725 -9.81 12.16 -23.30
N LEU A 726 -9.66 12.78 -22.12
CA LEU A 726 -8.43 12.72 -21.33
C LEU A 726 -8.17 11.30 -20.76
N ASP A 727 -9.21 10.47 -20.64
CA ASP A 727 -9.11 9.07 -20.23
C ASP A 727 -9.92 8.15 -21.15
N ARG A 728 -9.39 7.91 -22.35
CA ARG A 728 -10.01 7.02 -23.35
C ARG A 728 -10.10 5.56 -22.89
N SER A 729 -9.34 5.17 -21.86
CA SER A 729 -9.36 3.84 -21.25
C SER A 729 -10.43 3.70 -20.17
N ALA A 730 -11.12 4.78 -19.78
CA ALA A 730 -12.08 4.77 -18.69
C ALA A 730 -13.13 3.66 -18.84
N ARG A 731 -13.45 3.06 -17.70
CA ARG A 731 -14.47 2.04 -17.52
C ARG A 731 -15.49 2.50 -16.49
N LEU A 732 -16.71 2.01 -16.62
CA LEU A 732 -17.84 2.32 -15.74
C LEU A 732 -18.38 1.03 -15.13
N ASP A 733 -18.72 1.12 -13.86
CA ASP A 733 -19.48 0.08 -13.16
C ASP A 733 -20.88 0.61 -12.84
N VAL A 734 -21.86 -0.29 -12.87
CA VAL A 734 -23.24 -0.01 -12.47
C VAL A 734 -23.54 -0.79 -11.20
N THR A 735 -23.85 -0.08 -10.12
CA THR A 735 -24.13 -0.67 -8.81
C THR A 735 -25.57 -0.40 -8.38
N LEU A 736 -26.15 -1.37 -7.68
CA LEU A 736 -27.38 -1.20 -6.92
C LEU A 736 -27.02 -0.74 -5.52
N GLU A 737 -27.58 0.38 -5.09
CA GLU A 737 -27.37 0.94 -3.75
C GLU A 737 -28.69 1.03 -2.99
N ARG A 738 -28.63 0.90 -1.66
CA ARG A 738 -29.76 1.12 -0.75
C ARG A 738 -29.49 2.31 0.14
N SER A 739 -30.42 3.27 0.13
CA SER A 739 -30.36 4.44 1.01
C SER A 739 -30.67 4.05 2.46
N ARG A 740 -29.89 4.55 3.42
CA ARG A 740 -30.15 4.42 4.86
C ARG A 740 -30.46 5.80 5.46
N PRO A 741 -31.71 6.08 5.85
CA PRO A 741 -32.02 7.29 6.61
C PRO A 741 -31.29 7.26 7.96
N GLY A 742 -30.65 8.37 8.35
CA GLY A 742 -30.29 8.61 9.75
C GLY A 742 -28.81 8.53 10.14
N ARG A 743 -27.92 7.85 9.39
CA ARG A 743 -26.43 7.94 9.43
C ARG A 743 -25.84 6.78 8.62
N GLY A 744 -24.89 7.06 7.73
CA GLY A 744 -24.09 6.02 7.07
C GLY A 744 -24.06 6.04 5.53
N GLY A 745 -24.74 6.99 4.88
CA GLY A 745 -24.75 7.06 3.42
C GLY A 745 -25.45 5.86 2.75
N PRO A 746 -25.51 5.83 1.41
CA PRO A 746 -25.94 4.68 0.63
C PRO A 746 -25.02 3.47 0.88
N ARG A 747 -25.58 2.25 0.97
CA ARG A 747 -24.80 1.01 0.98
C ARG A 747 -24.93 0.29 -0.36
N THR A 748 -23.82 -0.09 -0.98
CA THR A 748 -23.81 -0.98 -2.14
C THR A 748 -24.44 -2.33 -1.78
N VAL A 749 -25.48 -2.71 -2.53
CA VAL A 749 -26.17 -4.00 -2.44
C VAL A 749 -25.52 -4.99 -3.40
N ALA A 750 -25.25 -4.57 -4.62
CA ALA A 750 -24.63 -5.40 -5.65
C ALA A 750 -23.95 -4.55 -6.72
N THR A 751 -22.98 -5.14 -7.43
CA THR A 751 -22.51 -4.61 -8.72
C THR A 751 -23.24 -5.40 -9.81
N LEU A 752 -23.96 -4.70 -10.68
CA LEU A 752 -24.88 -5.28 -11.66
C LEU A 752 -24.23 -5.43 -13.04
N ALA A 753 -23.28 -4.55 -13.36
CA ALA A 753 -22.45 -4.63 -14.56
C ALA A 753 -21.11 -3.93 -14.30
N GLU A 754 -20.03 -4.48 -14.87
CA GLU A 754 -18.65 -4.05 -14.58
C GLU A 754 -17.87 -3.81 -15.87
N GLY A 755 -16.89 -2.91 -15.81
CA GLY A 755 -15.93 -2.76 -16.90
C GLY A 755 -16.54 -2.23 -18.21
N ILE A 756 -17.66 -1.49 -18.14
CA ILE A 756 -18.33 -0.95 -19.32
C ILE A 756 -17.45 0.16 -19.93
N PRO A 757 -17.10 0.11 -21.23
CA PRO A 757 -16.36 1.19 -21.87
C PRO A 757 -17.09 2.53 -21.72
N TYR A 758 -16.40 3.60 -21.32
CA TYR A 758 -17.04 4.89 -21.02
C TYR A 758 -17.86 5.47 -22.18
N ARG A 759 -17.61 5.06 -23.43
CA ARG A 759 -18.38 5.50 -24.61
C ARG A 759 -19.75 4.84 -24.73
N GLN A 760 -19.93 3.67 -24.11
CA GLN A 760 -21.25 3.05 -24.01
C GLN A 760 -22.12 3.91 -23.10
N ARG A 761 -23.40 4.08 -23.48
CA ARG A 761 -24.37 4.99 -22.84
C ARG A 761 -25.56 4.26 -22.24
N SER A 762 -25.57 2.93 -22.35
CA SER A 762 -26.64 2.10 -21.81
C SER A 762 -26.20 0.67 -21.56
N VAL A 763 -26.83 0.01 -20.60
CA VAL A 763 -26.69 -1.43 -20.33
C VAL A 763 -28.03 -2.02 -19.91
N GLU A 764 -28.28 -3.28 -20.24
CA GLU A 764 -29.44 -4.03 -19.75
C GLU A 764 -29.06 -4.81 -18.50
N LEU A 765 -29.87 -4.73 -17.46
CA LEU A 765 -29.64 -5.32 -16.15
C LEU A 765 -30.83 -6.20 -15.73
N ASP A 766 -30.52 -7.32 -15.09
CA ASP A 766 -31.51 -8.18 -14.43
C ASP A 766 -31.61 -7.80 -12.95
N LEU A 767 -32.73 -7.19 -12.55
CA LEU A 767 -33.01 -6.85 -11.14
C LEU A 767 -33.92 -7.86 -10.45
N SER A 768 -34.30 -8.96 -11.13
CA SER A 768 -35.30 -9.91 -10.65
C SER A 768 -34.94 -10.59 -9.34
N LYS A 769 -33.65 -10.66 -9.00
CA LYS A 769 -33.11 -11.26 -7.77
C LYS A 769 -33.11 -10.31 -6.56
N TYR A 770 -33.42 -9.04 -6.75
CA TYR A 770 -33.38 -8.02 -5.69
C TYR A 770 -34.79 -7.54 -5.31
N ARG A 771 -34.96 -7.15 -4.05
CA ARG A 771 -36.26 -6.80 -3.44
C ARG A 771 -36.14 -5.63 -2.47
N GLY A 772 -37.26 -4.93 -2.26
CA GLY A 772 -37.41 -3.88 -1.25
C GLY A 772 -37.28 -2.44 -1.74
N ASP A 773 -37.43 -1.52 -0.79
CA ASP A 773 -37.55 -0.07 -1.02
C ASP A 773 -36.23 0.71 -0.93
N ASN A 774 -36.30 1.98 -1.34
CA ASN A 774 -35.21 2.96 -1.24
C ASN A 774 -33.94 2.53 -1.97
N LEU A 775 -34.12 1.88 -3.12
CA LEU A 775 -33.05 1.46 -4.00
C LEU A 775 -32.74 2.53 -5.02
N ARG A 776 -31.49 2.61 -5.45
CA ARG A 776 -31.05 3.48 -6.55
C ARG A 776 -29.95 2.79 -7.35
N ILE A 777 -29.82 3.16 -8.62
CA ILE A 777 -28.72 2.74 -9.46
C ILE A 777 -27.66 3.83 -9.47
N SER A 778 -26.41 3.46 -9.22
CA SER A 778 -25.25 4.34 -9.42
C SER A 778 -24.45 3.86 -10.61
N VAL A 779 -24.04 4.80 -11.46
CA VAL A 779 -23.06 4.57 -12.52
C VAL A 779 -21.81 5.35 -12.12
N ARG A 780 -20.68 4.66 -11.94
CA ARG A 780 -19.44 5.28 -11.48
C ARG A 780 -18.27 4.88 -12.35
N LYS A 781 -17.28 5.77 -12.45
CA LYS A 781 -16.01 5.44 -13.09
C LYS A 781 -15.20 4.50 -12.19
N VAL A 782 -14.67 3.43 -12.78
CA VAL A 782 -13.80 2.47 -12.09
C VAL A 782 -12.55 3.21 -11.57
N GLY A 783 -12.22 3.00 -10.29
CA GLY A 783 -11.12 3.69 -9.59
C GLY A 783 -11.41 5.14 -9.21
N ASP A 784 -12.58 5.68 -9.54
CA ASP A 784 -12.95 7.05 -9.18
C ASP A 784 -14.44 7.16 -8.84
N SER A 785 -14.77 6.79 -7.60
CA SER A 785 -16.15 6.79 -7.13
C SER A 785 -16.81 8.18 -7.08
N GLU A 786 -16.02 9.25 -7.18
CA GLU A 786 -16.50 10.64 -7.19
C GLU A 786 -16.90 11.10 -8.59
N THR A 787 -16.38 10.45 -9.64
CA THR A 787 -16.89 10.57 -11.01
C THR A 787 -18.06 9.61 -11.17
N GLY A 788 -19.28 10.08 -10.94
CA GLY A 788 -20.47 9.22 -11.00
C GLY A 788 -21.76 9.97 -11.21
N GLY A 789 -22.83 9.20 -11.38
CA GLY A 789 -24.20 9.66 -11.51
C GLY A 789 -25.16 8.68 -10.84
N LEU A 790 -26.32 9.15 -10.41
CA LEU A 790 -27.30 8.37 -9.67
C LEU A 790 -28.68 8.50 -10.29
N SER A 791 -29.45 7.40 -10.27
CA SER A 791 -30.87 7.42 -10.61
C SER A 791 -31.71 7.99 -9.47
N GLU A 792 -32.95 8.37 -9.77
CA GLU A 792 -33.96 8.58 -8.74
C GLU A 792 -34.18 7.29 -7.91
N PRO A 793 -34.54 7.41 -6.61
CA PRO A 793 -34.90 6.25 -5.79
C PRO A 793 -36.14 5.52 -6.33
N PHE A 794 -36.14 4.19 -6.24
CA PHE A 794 -37.25 3.33 -6.67
C PHE A 794 -37.41 2.11 -5.74
N THR A 795 -38.52 1.40 -5.94
CA THR A 795 -38.90 0.20 -5.19
C THR A 795 -38.90 -1.03 -6.09
N LEU A 796 -38.24 -2.10 -5.65
CA LEU A 796 -38.40 -3.44 -6.21
C LEU A 796 -39.48 -4.20 -5.43
N PRO A 797 -40.13 -5.22 -6.03
CA PRO A 797 -41.24 -5.94 -5.42
C PRO A 797 -40.86 -6.59 -4.08
#